data_AF-A0A971PDG1-F1
#
_entry.id   AF-A0A971PDG1-F1
#
_cell.length_a   1.000
_cell.length_b   1.000
_cell.length_c   1.000
_cell.angle_alpha   90.00
_cell.angle_beta   90.00
_cell.angle_gamma   90.00
#
_symmetry.space_group_name_H-M   'P 1'
#
loop_
_entity.id
_entity.type
_entity.pdbx_description
1 polymer ?
#
loop_
_entity_poly.entity_id
_entity_poly.type
_entity_poly.pdbx_seq_one_letter_code
_entity_poly.pdbx_strand_id
1 'polypeptide(L)'
;MQQMELFKPGKIGSCTIPNRIVMSPASTKFSTPEGFVSQSTIDYYEARAKGGTGLIIIQAIEVDNPAGHTYTPPILINDDKFIPALKELTDAVHKHGTKIAAQIHHGGPSAPRTMTGQQPLAASANNRPEMFGYIETEPPRALTLEEIGDVIEMHAQAVRRCKEAGFDICEIHAAHRYLINSFISKAWNKRTDEYNGDLKARARILLEIIARARELVGPDYPIMSRINGHEYIEQFGLHGITIEDAKELAVMLEKAGLNALDISAFPANNPRMEWGSRVHLAAEIKKVVNIPVITVGGLDAEIGEEVLREKKADFVAIGRGLFADPELPNKVKEGRLEDIRPCLNCNTCNVKLFDWWNCAINPSYGKEREYTIKPAEKSKKVLVIGGGPAGMEAAATAAQRGHKVTLYEKENCLGGLMIMSSAIEDRLYALAKNMEHQVKKHGVQVVLGKEVTPEIVEDLKPDVVIMATGSSAIIPEIPGIEKAKVLNALSLDREGSLLGYSDPKFVKSDSLMSDTRAFVKKYGIPLVNKAVILGGELAGLEIADFLTKRGRTVTVLDPGEKVMDLECPPMPRLRKHLRQQLQLQDAIFTSVKFDEITDKGIAITTKEGEKRFHEADTIILAMGVNSKNELAKKLKGKVPEIYLIGDCSTPYGIMEAIQGGARVARAI
;
A
#
# COMPACT_ATOMS: atom_id res chain seq x y z
N MET A 1 -19.58 -24.82 -9.09
CA MET A 1 -19.01 -23.98 -8.03
C MET A 1 -20.16 -23.33 -7.28
N GLN A 2 -20.19 -23.42 -5.95
CA GLN A 2 -21.17 -22.71 -5.13
C GLN A 2 -21.05 -21.20 -5.43
N GLN A 3 -22.17 -20.50 -5.61
CA GLN A 3 -22.17 -19.07 -5.91
C GLN A 3 -21.46 -18.32 -4.77
N MET A 4 -20.35 -17.64 -5.09
CA MET A 4 -19.56 -16.89 -4.11
C MET A 4 -20.40 -15.81 -3.43
N GLU A 5 -20.30 -15.69 -2.10
CA GLU A 5 -20.98 -14.66 -1.32
C GLU A 5 -20.59 -13.26 -1.78
N LEU A 6 -19.31 -13.08 -2.20
CA LEU A 6 -18.81 -11.82 -2.74
C LEU A 6 -19.69 -11.22 -3.83
N PHE A 7 -20.28 -12.03 -4.71
CA PHE A 7 -21.04 -11.56 -5.88
C PHE A 7 -22.55 -11.55 -5.67
N LYS A 8 -23.03 -11.80 -4.44
CA LYS A 8 -24.44 -11.63 -4.13
C LYS A 8 -24.75 -10.16 -3.88
N PRO A 9 -25.88 -9.64 -4.37
CA PRO A 9 -26.28 -8.28 -4.09
C PRO A 9 -26.53 -8.07 -2.58
N GLY A 10 -26.39 -6.83 -2.14
CA GLY A 10 -26.68 -6.37 -0.79
C GLY A 10 -27.47 -5.07 -0.80
N LYS A 11 -27.94 -4.64 0.36
CA LYS A 11 -28.76 -3.41 0.49
C LYS A 11 -28.24 -2.57 1.64
N ILE A 12 -28.14 -1.26 1.43
CA ILE A 12 -27.85 -0.24 2.44
C ILE A 12 -28.95 0.82 2.32
N GLY A 13 -29.85 0.88 3.31
CA GLY A 13 -31.03 1.75 3.24
C GLY A 13 -31.87 1.45 2.00
N SER A 14 -32.18 2.45 1.19
CA SER A 14 -32.88 2.29 -0.09
C SER A 14 -31.99 1.81 -1.25
N CYS A 15 -30.65 1.84 -1.08
CA CYS A 15 -29.70 1.53 -2.15
C CYS A 15 -29.39 0.04 -2.24
N THR A 16 -29.56 -0.55 -3.43
CA THR A 16 -29.13 -1.92 -3.73
C THR A 16 -27.73 -1.91 -4.33
N ILE A 17 -26.80 -2.58 -3.66
CA ILE A 17 -25.41 -2.75 -4.10
C ILE A 17 -25.33 -4.06 -4.90
N PRO A 18 -24.74 -4.06 -6.11
CA PRO A 18 -24.78 -5.23 -7.00
C PRO A 18 -23.94 -6.42 -6.50
N ASN A 19 -22.97 -6.19 -5.61
CA ASN A 19 -22.17 -7.22 -4.97
C ASN A 19 -21.62 -6.75 -3.60
N ARG A 20 -20.97 -7.63 -2.84
CA ARG A 20 -20.48 -7.36 -1.47
C ARG A 20 -19.07 -6.76 -1.41
N ILE A 21 -18.47 -6.41 -2.56
CA ILE A 21 -17.14 -5.81 -2.62
C ILE A 21 -17.27 -4.29 -2.57
N VAL A 22 -16.66 -3.70 -1.54
CA VAL A 22 -16.58 -2.25 -1.35
C VAL A 22 -15.16 -1.79 -1.62
N MET A 23 -14.98 -0.69 -2.35
CA MET A 23 -13.69 0.01 -2.37
C MET A 23 -13.60 0.90 -1.13
N SER A 24 -12.59 0.65 -0.30
CA SER A 24 -12.38 1.47 0.90
C SER A 24 -11.92 2.89 0.51
N PRO A 25 -12.34 3.92 1.26
CA PRO A 25 -11.92 5.29 1.02
C PRO A 25 -10.42 5.44 1.24
N ALA A 26 -9.74 6.08 0.28
CA ALA A 26 -8.33 6.42 0.36
C ALA A 26 -8.05 7.65 -0.49
N SER A 27 -7.37 8.63 0.10
CA SER A 27 -7.00 9.86 -0.57
C SER A 27 -6.09 9.60 -1.78
N THR A 28 -6.35 10.32 -2.89
CA THR A 28 -5.66 10.13 -4.19
C THR A 28 -4.95 11.36 -4.75
N LYS A 29 -5.22 12.58 -4.26
CA LYS A 29 -4.53 13.84 -4.65
C LYS A 29 -4.68 14.16 -6.14
N PHE A 30 -5.63 13.51 -6.81
CA PHE A 30 -5.91 13.73 -8.22
C PHE A 30 -6.84 14.93 -8.47
N SER A 31 -7.32 15.62 -7.43
CA SER A 31 -8.19 16.79 -7.57
C SER A 31 -7.45 18.03 -8.07
N THR A 32 -8.20 19.05 -8.47
CA THR A 32 -7.62 20.36 -8.83
C THR A 32 -7.22 21.12 -7.56
N PRO A 33 -6.24 22.06 -7.63
CA PRO A 33 -5.85 22.90 -6.50
C PRO A 33 -7.02 23.65 -5.83
N GLU A 34 -8.05 23.97 -6.60
CA GLU A 34 -9.26 24.69 -6.15
C GLU A 34 -10.29 23.76 -5.47
N GLY A 35 -10.03 22.46 -5.43
CA GLY A 35 -10.87 21.48 -4.73
C GLY A 35 -11.89 20.74 -5.58
N PHE A 36 -11.87 20.89 -6.91
CA PHE A 36 -12.77 20.16 -7.81
C PHE A 36 -12.23 18.75 -8.09
N VAL A 37 -13.13 17.81 -8.39
CA VAL A 37 -12.71 16.55 -9.01
C VAL A 37 -12.13 16.84 -10.38
N SER A 38 -10.99 16.21 -10.71
CA SER A 38 -10.40 16.32 -12.04
C SER A 38 -10.79 15.15 -12.92
N GLN A 39 -10.44 15.22 -14.21
CA GLN A 39 -10.61 14.08 -15.11
C GLN A 39 -9.85 12.82 -14.65
N SER A 40 -8.65 12.98 -14.06
CA SER A 40 -7.90 11.85 -13.49
C SER A 40 -8.63 11.23 -12.29
N THR A 41 -9.30 12.05 -11.47
CA THR A 41 -10.16 11.56 -10.38
C THR A 41 -11.31 10.71 -10.93
N ILE A 42 -11.97 11.19 -12.00
CA ILE A 42 -13.08 10.48 -12.66
C ILE A 42 -12.59 9.16 -13.25
N ASP A 43 -11.53 9.19 -14.06
CA ASP A 43 -10.98 7.99 -14.72
C ASP A 43 -10.52 6.94 -13.69
N TYR A 44 -9.96 7.38 -12.57
CA TYR A 44 -9.54 6.52 -11.46
C TYR A 44 -10.70 5.71 -10.88
N TYR A 45 -11.81 6.36 -10.50
CA TYR A 45 -12.95 5.65 -9.92
C TYR A 45 -13.74 4.89 -10.99
N GLU A 46 -13.87 5.43 -12.20
CA GLU A 46 -14.53 4.76 -13.32
C GLU A 46 -13.85 3.42 -13.66
N ALA A 47 -12.51 3.35 -13.61
CA ALA A 47 -11.79 2.09 -13.84
C ALA A 47 -12.16 0.98 -12.84
N ARG A 48 -12.40 1.32 -11.56
CA ARG A 48 -12.81 0.35 -10.52
C ARG A 48 -14.28 -0.02 -10.66
N ALA A 49 -15.11 0.91 -11.12
CA ALA A 49 -16.51 0.66 -11.43
C ALA A 49 -16.63 -0.35 -12.59
N LYS A 50 -15.93 -0.07 -13.70
CA LYS A 50 -15.82 -0.97 -14.86
C LYS A 50 -15.27 -2.35 -14.47
N GLY A 51 -14.32 -2.39 -13.54
CA GLY A 51 -13.74 -3.61 -13.00
C GLY A 51 -14.65 -4.46 -12.11
N GLY A 52 -15.91 -4.03 -11.89
CA GLY A 52 -16.95 -4.82 -11.22
C GLY A 52 -17.09 -4.58 -9.73
N THR A 53 -16.54 -3.47 -9.19
CA THR A 53 -16.72 -3.12 -7.77
C THR A 53 -18.19 -2.85 -7.46
N GLY A 54 -18.68 -3.31 -6.31
CA GLY A 54 -20.08 -3.14 -5.93
C GLY A 54 -20.41 -1.73 -5.46
N LEU A 55 -19.66 -1.25 -4.47
CA LEU A 55 -19.76 0.10 -3.92
C LEU A 55 -18.37 0.74 -3.89
N ILE A 56 -18.25 1.95 -4.42
CA ILE A 56 -17.05 2.76 -4.29
C ILE A 56 -17.29 3.83 -3.24
N ILE A 57 -16.60 3.76 -2.10
CA ILE A 57 -16.52 4.88 -1.19
C ILE A 57 -15.31 5.71 -1.61
N ILE A 58 -15.54 6.91 -2.13
CA ILE A 58 -14.44 7.75 -2.60
C ILE A 58 -13.63 8.29 -1.42
N GLN A 59 -12.44 8.83 -1.72
CA GLN A 59 -11.61 9.52 -0.74
C GLN A 59 -12.39 10.53 0.13
N ALA A 60 -11.79 10.90 1.26
CA ALA A 60 -12.27 11.99 2.08
C ALA A 60 -12.55 13.25 1.26
N ILE A 61 -13.77 13.79 1.42
CA ILE A 61 -14.23 15.05 0.85
C ILE A 61 -14.40 16.04 2.00
N GLU A 62 -13.69 17.15 1.95
CA GLU A 62 -13.62 18.10 3.06
C GLU A 62 -14.89 18.97 3.09
N VAL A 63 -15.50 19.07 4.28
CA VAL A 63 -16.69 19.89 4.54
C VAL A 63 -16.35 21.33 4.92
N ASP A 64 -15.09 21.59 5.27
CA ASP A 64 -14.58 22.88 5.72
C ASP A 64 -13.26 23.20 5.02
N ASN A 65 -13.19 24.38 4.39
CA ASN A 65 -12.04 24.86 3.66
C ASN A 65 -11.61 26.24 4.19
N PRO A 66 -10.36 26.41 4.66
CA PRO A 66 -9.28 25.41 4.67
C PRO A 66 -9.19 24.56 5.96
N ALA A 67 -10.00 24.83 6.98
CA ALA A 67 -9.77 24.31 8.34
C ALA A 67 -9.84 22.78 8.46
N GLY A 68 -10.55 22.12 7.54
CA GLY A 68 -10.69 20.67 7.52
C GLY A 68 -9.53 19.91 6.86
N HIS A 69 -8.63 20.56 6.13
CA HIS A 69 -7.78 19.85 5.17
C HIS A 69 -6.78 18.89 5.82
N THR A 70 -6.82 17.64 5.37
CA THR A 70 -5.78 16.63 5.68
C THR A 70 -4.81 16.38 4.53
N TYR A 71 -5.15 16.77 3.32
CA TYR A 71 -4.34 16.61 2.12
C TYR A 71 -4.52 17.79 1.15
N THR A 72 -3.45 18.12 0.42
CA THR A 72 -3.48 19.09 -0.69
C THR A 72 -3.04 18.40 -2.00
N PRO A 73 -3.78 18.57 -3.12
CA PRO A 73 -5.10 19.22 -3.19
C PRO A 73 -6.22 18.37 -2.56
N PRO A 74 -7.24 18.99 -1.93
CA PRO A 74 -8.43 18.30 -1.39
C PRO A 74 -9.49 18.07 -2.48
N ILE A 75 -10.52 17.26 -2.19
CA ILE A 75 -11.83 17.39 -2.87
C ILE A 75 -12.75 18.11 -1.88
N LEU A 76 -13.50 19.10 -2.33
CA LEU A 76 -14.35 19.94 -1.49
C LEU A 76 -15.84 19.69 -1.73
N ILE A 77 -16.63 19.86 -0.67
CA ILE A 77 -18.10 19.87 -0.71
C ILE A 77 -18.71 20.92 0.24
N ASN A 78 -17.92 21.94 0.58
CA ASN A 78 -18.33 23.00 1.49
C ASN A 78 -19.22 24.08 0.80
N ASP A 79 -19.35 24.04 -0.54
CA ASP A 79 -20.09 25.02 -1.35
C ASP A 79 -20.85 24.31 -2.51
N ASP A 80 -21.99 24.85 -2.91
CA ASP A 80 -22.86 24.29 -3.95
C ASP A 80 -22.19 24.28 -5.33
N LYS A 81 -21.19 25.14 -5.55
CA LYS A 81 -20.41 25.18 -6.81
C LYS A 81 -19.69 23.87 -7.15
N PHE A 82 -19.44 23.00 -6.16
CA PHE A 82 -18.77 21.71 -6.38
C PHE A 82 -19.71 20.60 -6.87
N ILE A 83 -21.04 20.78 -6.73
CA ILE A 83 -22.05 19.78 -7.08
C ILE A 83 -21.94 19.32 -8.55
N PRO A 84 -21.83 20.22 -9.56
CA PRO A 84 -21.79 19.78 -10.96
C PRO A 84 -20.59 18.87 -11.26
N ALA A 85 -19.40 19.21 -10.77
CA ALA A 85 -18.20 18.40 -10.98
C ALA A 85 -18.30 17.05 -10.25
N LEU A 86 -18.79 17.04 -9.01
CA LEU A 86 -19.05 15.78 -8.29
C LEU A 86 -20.08 14.91 -9.02
N LYS A 87 -21.07 15.53 -9.67
CA LYS A 87 -22.06 14.82 -10.49
C LYS A 87 -21.44 14.15 -11.72
N GLU A 88 -20.46 14.77 -12.37
CA GLU A 88 -19.73 14.12 -13.47
C GLU A 88 -19.03 12.83 -13.02
N LEU A 89 -18.48 12.83 -11.79
CA LEU A 89 -17.87 11.64 -11.19
C LEU A 89 -18.91 10.55 -10.91
N THR A 90 -20.04 10.89 -10.28
CA THR A 90 -21.08 9.90 -9.95
C THR A 90 -21.70 9.31 -11.21
N ASP A 91 -21.99 10.14 -12.22
CA ASP A 91 -22.50 9.71 -13.52
C ASP A 91 -21.52 8.76 -14.24
N ALA A 92 -20.21 9.01 -14.16
CA ALA A 92 -19.19 8.13 -14.73
C ALA A 92 -19.18 6.74 -14.06
N VAL A 93 -19.32 6.67 -12.74
CA VAL A 93 -19.38 5.39 -12.00
C VAL A 93 -20.68 4.64 -12.29
N HIS A 94 -21.82 5.35 -12.34
CA HIS A 94 -23.14 4.75 -12.57
C HIS A 94 -23.28 4.09 -13.94
N LYS A 95 -22.53 4.54 -14.97
CA LYS A 95 -22.48 3.89 -16.30
C LYS A 95 -22.15 2.40 -16.24
N HIS A 96 -21.44 1.95 -15.20
CA HIS A 96 -21.00 0.56 -15.04
C HIS A 96 -21.86 -0.24 -14.04
N GLY A 97 -22.96 0.34 -13.55
CA GLY A 97 -23.87 -0.31 -12.58
C GLY A 97 -23.33 -0.37 -11.14
N THR A 98 -22.14 0.17 -10.89
CA THR A 98 -21.54 0.33 -9.56
C THR A 98 -22.22 1.45 -8.78
N LYS A 99 -22.29 1.30 -7.46
CA LYS A 99 -22.78 2.34 -6.55
C LYS A 99 -21.64 3.18 -6.02
N ILE A 100 -21.91 4.44 -5.67
CA ILE A 100 -20.88 5.37 -5.18
C ILE A 100 -21.32 6.07 -3.90
N ALA A 101 -20.41 6.16 -2.94
CA ALA A 101 -20.60 6.87 -1.69
C ALA A 101 -19.56 7.98 -1.52
N ALA A 102 -20.00 9.11 -0.97
CA ALA A 102 -19.13 10.18 -0.53
C ALA A 102 -18.73 9.97 0.92
N GLN A 103 -17.43 9.99 1.24
CA GLN A 103 -16.97 10.06 2.63
C GLN A 103 -16.73 11.53 3.00
N ILE A 104 -17.68 12.14 3.71
CA ILE A 104 -17.53 13.52 4.19
C ILE A 104 -16.66 13.56 5.44
N HIS A 105 -15.78 14.56 5.51
CA HIS A 105 -14.65 14.56 6.43
C HIS A 105 -14.28 15.97 6.90
N HIS A 106 -13.74 16.03 8.13
CA HIS A 106 -13.05 17.18 8.68
C HIS A 106 -11.82 16.70 9.48
N GLY A 107 -10.63 17.14 9.08
CA GLY A 107 -9.35 16.67 9.63
C GLY A 107 -9.15 16.93 11.12
N GLY A 108 -9.68 18.04 11.64
CA GLY A 108 -9.68 18.34 13.07
C GLY A 108 -8.27 18.29 13.66
N PRO A 109 -7.97 17.42 14.63
CA PRO A 109 -6.63 17.29 15.21
C PRO A 109 -5.54 16.88 14.20
N SER A 110 -5.95 16.42 13.02
CA SER A 110 -5.08 15.96 11.94
C SER A 110 -5.03 16.92 10.75
N ALA A 111 -5.58 18.14 10.87
CA ALA A 111 -5.50 19.18 9.85
C ALA A 111 -4.37 20.18 10.17
N PRO A 112 -3.13 19.97 9.66
CA PRO A 112 -1.97 20.73 10.11
C PRO A 112 -1.96 22.16 9.56
N ARG A 113 -1.42 23.09 10.35
CA ARG A 113 -1.33 24.51 9.99
C ARG A 113 -0.54 24.77 8.72
N THR A 114 0.52 24.00 8.45
CA THR A 114 1.23 24.02 7.15
C THR A 114 0.33 23.82 5.94
N MET A 115 -0.82 23.19 6.12
CA MET A 115 -1.75 22.88 5.05
C MET A 115 -2.96 23.79 5.05
N THR A 116 -3.49 24.14 6.23
CA THR A 116 -4.72 24.92 6.39
C THR A 116 -4.46 26.43 6.57
N GLY A 117 -3.25 26.82 6.98
CA GLY A 117 -2.96 28.17 7.47
C GLY A 117 -3.57 28.49 8.84
N GLN A 118 -4.30 27.56 9.45
CA GLN A 118 -5.07 27.74 10.68
C GLN A 118 -4.62 26.75 11.77
N GLN A 119 -4.88 27.09 13.04
CA GLN A 119 -4.65 26.17 14.15
C GLN A 119 -5.60 24.96 14.05
N PRO A 120 -5.13 23.72 14.26
CA PRO A 120 -5.99 22.54 14.23
C PRO A 120 -7.13 22.62 15.25
N LEU A 121 -8.27 21.99 14.95
CA LEU A 121 -9.50 22.06 15.76
C LEU A 121 -9.84 20.69 16.38
N ALA A 122 -10.34 20.66 17.61
CA ALA A 122 -10.74 19.43 18.29
C ALA A 122 -11.84 19.66 19.33
N ALA A 123 -12.35 18.57 19.92
CA ALA A 123 -13.23 18.65 21.09
C ALA A 123 -12.57 19.35 22.28
N SER A 124 -11.26 19.20 22.47
CA SER A 124 -10.51 19.77 23.58
C SER A 124 -9.09 20.10 23.17
N ALA A 125 -8.48 21.07 23.87
CA ALA A 125 -7.06 21.33 23.72
C ALA A 125 -6.26 20.11 24.20
N ASN A 126 -5.33 19.61 23.38
CA ASN A 126 -4.52 18.44 23.72
C ASN A 126 -3.04 18.66 23.40
N ASN A 127 -2.20 18.72 24.42
CA ASN A 127 -0.77 19.04 24.34
C ASN A 127 0.13 17.79 24.24
N ARG A 128 -0.27 16.77 23.46
CA ARG A 128 0.51 15.52 23.31
C ARG A 128 1.08 15.33 21.89
N PRO A 129 1.94 16.23 21.39
CA PRO A 129 2.47 16.24 20.01
C PRO A 129 3.07 14.88 19.58
N GLU A 130 3.61 14.10 20.52
CA GLU A 130 4.15 12.75 20.31
C GLU A 130 3.11 11.74 19.76
N MET A 131 1.82 11.99 19.98
CA MET A 131 0.73 11.15 19.49
C MET A 131 0.28 11.52 18.07
N PHE A 132 0.71 12.66 17.53
CA PHE A 132 0.17 13.21 16.28
C PHE A 132 0.83 12.63 15.02
N GLY A 133 1.98 11.98 15.15
CA GLY A 133 2.53 11.01 14.18
C GLY A 133 2.91 11.53 12.78
N TYR A 134 2.40 12.67 12.34
CA TYR A 134 2.71 13.28 11.06
C TYR A 134 2.52 14.81 11.15
N ILE A 135 3.65 15.52 11.06
CA ILE A 135 3.81 16.92 10.64
C ILE A 135 3.10 17.96 11.53
N GLU A 136 3.97 18.64 12.28
CA GLU A 136 3.76 19.86 13.07
C GLU A 136 3.08 19.77 14.44
N THR A 137 3.68 20.54 15.35
CA THR A 137 3.67 20.42 16.81
C THR A 137 2.63 21.29 17.49
N GLU A 138 1.77 21.97 16.74
CA GLU A 138 0.78 22.88 17.32
C GLU A 138 -0.40 22.06 17.87
N PRO A 139 -0.66 22.11 19.19
CA PRO A 139 -1.79 21.41 19.77
C PRO A 139 -3.10 21.97 19.22
N PRO A 140 -4.11 21.12 18.97
CA PRO A 140 -5.40 21.60 18.51
C PRO A 140 -6.06 22.49 19.57
N ARG A 141 -6.86 23.45 19.13
CA ARG A 141 -7.73 24.26 19.99
C ARG A 141 -9.08 23.58 20.18
N ALA A 142 -9.67 23.77 21.36
CA ALA A 142 -11.05 23.36 21.63
C ALA A 142 -12.05 24.25 20.86
N LEU A 143 -13.03 23.63 20.20
CA LEU A 143 -14.18 24.33 19.60
C LEU A 143 -15.07 24.97 20.68
N THR A 144 -15.62 26.16 20.40
CA THR A 144 -16.71 26.74 21.20
C THR A 144 -18.04 26.05 20.89
N LEU A 145 -19.10 26.31 21.67
CA LEU A 145 -20.43 25.76 21.39
C LEU A 145 -21.01 26.27 20.06
N GLU A 146 -20.74 27.52 19.70
CA GLU A 146 -21.12 28.11 18.42
C GLU A 146 -20.41 27.42 17.25
N GLU A 147 -19.09 27.23 17.36
CA GLU A 147 -18.31 26.53 16.32
C GLU A 147 -18.72 25.05 16.19
N ILE A 148 -19.21 24.42 17.26
CA ILE A 148 -19.80 23.07 17.17
C ILE A 148 -21.09 23.10 16.35
N GLY A 149 -21.93 24.12 16.55
CA GLY A 149 -23.12 24.36 15.72
C GLY A 149 -22.78 24.53 14.25
N ASP A 150 -21.73 25.28 13.93
CA ASP A 150 -21.24 25.45 12.56
C ASP A 150 -20.77 24.12 11.97
N VAL A 151 -20.01 23.33 12.73
CA VAL A 151 -19.56 21.98 12.32
C VAL A 151 -20.76 21.07 12.01
N ILE A 152 -21.81 21.13 12.82
CA ILE A 152 -23.04 20.36 12.60
C ILE A 152 -23.70 20.76 11.28
N GLU A 153 -23.89 22.07 11.04
CA GLU A 153 -24.51 22.56 9.81
C GLU A 153 -23.65 22.26 8.58
N MET A 154 -22.33 22.43 8.65
CA MET A 154 -21.40 22.12 7.55
C MET A 154 -21.50 20.65 7.12
N HIS A 155 -21.51 19.70 8.08
CA HIS A 155 -21.67 18.28 7.77
C HIS A 155 -23.06 17.97 7.20
N ALA A 156 -24.12 18.54 7.77
CA ALA A 156 -25.47 18.30 7.27
C ALA A 156 -25.69 18.84 5.85
N GLN A 157 -25.17 20.04 5.55
CA GLN A 157 -25.17 20.61 4.20
C GLN A 157 -24.33 19.76 3.24
N ALA A 158 -23.20 19.21 3.69
CA ALA A 158 -22.43 18.27 2.89
C ALA A 158 -23.24 17.01 2.54
N VAL A 159 -24.02 16.46 3.47
CA VAL A 159 -24.94 15.33 3.18
C VAL A 159 -25.98 15.72 2.12
N ARG A 160 -26.58 16.91 2.22
CA ARG A 160 -27.49 17.45 1.18
C ARG A 160 -26.81 17.50 -0.18
N ARG A 161 -25.61 18.10 -0.26
CA ARG A 161 -24.84 18.21 -1.50
C ARG A 161 -24.44 16.85 -2.06
N CYS A 162 -24.15 15.85 -1.22
CA CYS A 162 -23.90 14.49 -1.68
C CYS A 162 -25.10 13.93 -2.46
N LYS A 163 -26.31 14.09 -1.92
CA LYS A 163 -27.54 13.67 -2.57
C LYS A 163 -27.76 14.39 -3.89
N GLU A 164 -27.58 15.72 -3.91
CA GLU A 164 -27.73 16.55 -5.12
C GLU A 164 -26.69 16.24 -6.20
N ALA A 165 -25.46 15.90 -5.79
CA ALA A 165 -24.40 15.44 -6.69
C ALA A 165 -24.59 14.01 -7.18
N GLY A 166 -25.65 13.30 -6.76
CA GLY A 166 -25.97 11.96 -7.25
C GLY A 166 -25.18 10.83 -6.57
N PHE A 167 -24.56 11.05 -5.41
CA PHE A 167 -24.06 9.92 -4.63
C PHE A 167 -25.23 9.05 -4.16
N ASP A 168 -25.05 7.73 -4.15
CA ASP A 168 -26.09 6.81 -3.68
C ASP A 168 -26.16 6.77 -2.14
N ILE A 169 -25.04 7.08 -1.47
CA ILE A 169 -24.86 7.00 -0.01
C ILE A 169 -23.93 8.13 0.44
N CYS A 170 -24.20 8.74 1.59
CA CYS A 170 -23.23 9.57 2.30
C CYS A 170 -22.66 8.84 3.51
N GLU A 171 -21.34 8.76 3.63
CA GLU A 171 -20.63 8.27 4.80
C GLU A 171 -20.07 9.44 5.62
N ILE A 172 -20.43 9.53 6.89
CA ILE A 172 -19.86 10.48 7.84
C ILE A 172 -18.60 9.87 8.45
N HIS A 173 -17.45 10.53 8.33
CA HIS A 173 -16.21 10.00 8.89
C HIS A 173 -16.06 10.34 10.39
N ALA A 174 -16.35 9.37 11.26
CA ALA A 174 -16.27 9.48 12.71
C ALA A 174 -15.20 8.55 13.33
N ALA A 175 -14.09 8.31 12.64
CA ALA A 175 -13.03 7.41 13.09
C ALA A 175 -11.62 8.05 13.03
N HIS A 176 -10.58 7.26 13.31
CA HIS A 176 -9.17 7.60 13.08
C HIS A 176 -8.61 8.89 13.74
N ARG A 177 -9.27 9.42 14.78
CA ARG A 177 -8.88 10.66 15.50
C ARG A 177 -9.13 11.95 14.72
N TYR A 178 -9.93 11.92 13.67
CA TYR A 178 -10.43 13.14 13.03
C TYR A 178 -11.45 13.86 13.93
N LEU A 179 -12.00 14.98 13.46
CA LEU A 179 -12.75 15.92 14.30
C LEU A 179 -13.85 15.23 15.11
N ILE A 180 -14.76 14.49 14.46
CA ILE A 180 -15.88 13.84 15.14
C ILE A 180 -15.40 12.79 16.16
N ASN A 181 -14.40 11.97 15.81
CA ASN A 181 -13.84 10.99 16.77
C ASN A 181 -13.18 11.67 17.98
N SER A 182 -12.66 12.90 17.83
CA SER A 182 -12.11 13.65 18.95
C SER A 182 -13.15 13.97 20.03
N PHE A 183 -14.44 14.05 19.67
CA PHE A 183 -15.55 14.18 20.63
C PHE A 183 -15.94 12.83 21.23
N ILE A 184 -16.04 11.77 20.43
CA ILE A 184 -16.55 10.47 20.86
C ILE A 184 -15.59 9.79 21.84
N SER A 185 -14.30 9.84 21.57
CA SER A 185 -13.30 9.14 22.39
C SER A 185 -13.00 9.91 23.67
N LYS A 186 -13.14 9.22 24.81
CA LYS A 186 -12.79 9.72 26.14
C LYS A 186 -11.30 10.02 26.31
N ALA A 187 -10.43 9.48 25.43
CA ALA A 187 -9.01 9.82 25.42
C ALA A 187 -8.79 11.29 25.00
N TRP A 188 -9.60 11.78 24.07
CA TRP A 188 -9.41 13.06 23.41
C TRP A 188 -10.35 14.15 23.95
N ASN A 189 -11.57 13.79 24.35
CA ASN A 189 -12.57 14.74 24.83
C ASN A 189 -12.44 14.97 26.35
N LYS A 190 -12.13 16.21 26.72
CA LYS A 190 -11.99 16.70 28.10
C LYS A 190 -12.90 17.89 28.38
N ARG A 191 -13.95 18.10 27.59
CA ARG A 191 -14.90 19.20 27.78
C ARG A 191 -15.65 19.05 29.10
N THR A 192 -16.20 20.15 29.59
CA THR A 192 -17.01 20.21 30.81
C THR A 192 -18.47 20.57 30.51
N ASP A 193 -18.85 20.62 29.24
CA ASP A 193 -20.19 20.94 28.75
C ASP A 193 -20.93 19.67 28.27
N GLU A 194 -22.11 19.85 27.66
CA GLU A 194 -23.01 18.79 27.20
C GLU A 194 -22.46 17.86 26.10
N TYR A 195 -21.28 18.16 25.55
CA TYR A 195 -20.59 17.33 24.56
C TYR A 195 -19.57 16.39 25.19
N ASN A 196 -19.54 16.25 26.52
CA ASN A 196 -18.73 15.26 27.23
C ASN A 196 -19.48 14.69 28.45
N GLY A 197 -18.99 13.56 28.97
CA GLY A 197 -19.66 12.80 30.03
C GLY A 197 -19.74 11.33 29.66
N ASP A 198 -20.94 10.76 29.71
CA ASP A 198 -21.19 9.39 29.23
C ASP A 198 -21.01 9.28 27.70
N LEU A 199 -21.13 8.06 27.16
CA LEU A 199 -20.94 7.84 25.73
C LEU A 199 -21.96 8.62 24.88
N LYS A 200 -23.20 8.76 25.36
CA LYS A 200 -24.25 9.50 24.65
C LYS A 200 -23.92 10.98 24.54
N ALA A 201 -23.44 11.61 25.61
CA ALA A 201 -22.99 13.00 25.61
C ALA A 201 -21.80 13.21 24.66
N ARG A 202 -20.83 12.28 24.66
CA ARG A 202 -19.68 12.32 23.74
C ARG A 202 -20.06 12.08 22.27
N ALA A 203 -21.07 11.25 22.03
CA ALA A 203 -21.61 10.98 20.69
C ALA A 203 -22.58 12.06 20.18
N ARG A 204 -22.95 13.03 21.03
CA ARG A 204 -23.94 14.07 20.73
C ARG A 204 -23.70 14.76 19.39
N ILE A 205 -22.48 15.19 19.12
CA ILE A 205 -22.15 15.89 17.86
C ILE A 205 -22.51 15.06 16.63
N LEU A 206 -22.24 13.76 16.64
CA LEU A 206 -22.57 12.87 15.53
C LEU A 206 -24.09 12.66 15.43
N LEU A 207 -24.77 12.50 16.57
CA LEU A 207 -26.23 12.37 16.60
C LEU A 207 -26.94 13.62 16.07
N GLU A 208 -26.44 14.81 16.40
CA GLU A 208 -26.99 16.10 15.94
C GLU A 208 -26.69 16.34 14.46
N ILE A 209 -25.50 15.96 13.96
CA ILE A 209 -25.22 15.91 12.51
C ILE A 209 -26.23 15.02 11.79
N ILE A 210 -26.48 13.81 12.30
CA ILE A 210 -27.42 12.86 11.68
C ILE A 210 -28.84 13.44 11.68
N ALA A 211 -29.30 13.98 12.81
CA ALA A 211 -30.63 14.58 12.93
C ALA A 211 -30.79 15.74 11.94
N ARG A 212 -29.82 16.67 11.90
CA ARG A 212 -29.84 17.82 10.99
C ARG A 212 -29.77 17.39 9.53
N ALA A 213 -28.94 16.41 9.19
CA ALA A 213 -28.89 15.87 7.85
C ALA A 213 -30.23 15.26 7.42
N ARG A 214 -30.91 14.54 8.31
CA ARG A 214 -32.23 13.93 8.05
C ARG A 214 -33.31 14.96 7.75
N GLU A 215 -33.29 16.12 8.41
CA GLU A 215 -34.18 17.24 8.08
C GLU A 215 -33.98 17.73 6.64
N LEU A 216 -32.73 17.74 6.16
CA LEU A 216 -32.39 18.25 4.82
C LEU A 216 -32.65 17.23 3.71
N VAL A 217 -32.36 15.94 3.93
CA VAL A 217 -32.40 14.92 2.86
C VAL A 217 -33.57 13.95 2.95
N GLY A 218 -34.32 13.99 4.05
CA GLY A 218 -35.42 13.06 4.34
C GLY A 218 -34.93 11.70 4.87
N PRO A 219 -35.89 10.79 5.16
CA PRO A 219 -35.60 9.50 5.78
C PRO A 219 -35.00 8.47 4.80
N ASP A 220 -35.23 8.62 3.50
CA ASP A 220 -34.95 7.56 2.51
C ASP A 220 -33.53 7.59 1.95
N TYR A 221 -32.85 8.74 1.99
CA TYR A 221 -31.49 8.86 1.45
C TYR A 221 -30.50 8.13 2.37
N PRO A 222 -29.73 7.13 1.90
CA PRO A 222 -28.86 6.36 2.77
C PRO A 222 -27.74 7.19 3.39
N ILE A 223 -27.63 7.16 4.71
CA ILE A 223 -26.51 7.73 5.47
C ILE A 223 -25.86 6.60 6.26
N MET A 224 -24.53 6.51 6.21
CA MET A 224 -23.73 5.60 7.03
C MET A 224 -22.64 6.36 7.77
N SER A 225 -21.95 5.69 8.69
CA SER A 225 -20.83 6.28 9.41
C SER A 225 -19.69 5.29 9.51
N ARG A 226 -18.47 5.79 9.32
CA ARG A 226 -17.26 5.05 9.64
C ARG A 226 -16.85 5.33 11.08
N ILE A 227 -16.74 4.30 11.91
CA ILE A 227 -16.41 4.41 13.34
C ILE A 227 -15.22 3.53 13.72
N ASN A 228 -14.58 3.83 14.86
CA ASN A 228 -13.59 2.94 15.44
C ASN A 228 -14.29 1.82 16.22
N GLY A 229 -13.97 0.57 15.92
CA GLY A 229 -14.32 -0.58 16.76
C GLY A 229 -13.40 -0.74 17.98
N HIS A 230 -12.17 -0.20 17.91
CA HIS A 230 -11.24 -0.11 19.04
C HIS A 230 -10.18 0.97 18.81
N GLU A 231 -9.66 1.56 19.88
CA GLU A 231 -8.48 2.44 19.86
C GLU A 231 -7.34 1.83 20.69
N TYR A 232 -6.31 1.31 20.00
CA TYR A 232 -5.15 0.63 20.58
C TYR A 232 -4.09 1.64 21.04
N ILE A 233 -4.39 2.36 22.12
CA ILE A 233 -3.57 3.45 22.67
C ILE A 233 -3.20 3.24 24.15
N GLU A 234 -3.47 2.06 24.70
CA GLU A 234 -3.21 1.71 26.10
C GLU A 234 -1.71 1.75 26.43
N GLN A 235 -0.84 1.45 25.46
CA GLN A 235 0.61 1.58 25.61
C GLN A 235 1.09 3.01 25.91
N PHE A 236 0.24 4.01 25.68
CA PHE A 236 0.51 5.41 26.00
C PHE A 236 -0.15 5.87 27.30
N GLY A 237 -0.70 4.94 28.10
CA GLY A 237 -1.46 5.23 29.31
C GLY A 237 -2.81 5.91 29.03
N LEU A 238 -3.33 5.77 27.81
CA LEU A 238 -4.62 6.34 27.39
C LEU A 238 -5.64 5.24 27.20
N HIS A 239 -6.90 5.55 27.50
CA HIS A 239 -8.02 4.66 27.27
C HIS A 239 -8.98 5.33 26.29
N GLY A 240 -9.01 4.84 25.06
CA GLY A 240 -9.88 5.33 24.00
C GLY A 240 -11.22 4.60 23.94
N ILE A 241 -11.77 4.49 22.73
CA ILE A 241 -12.95 3.66 22.45
C ILE A 241 -12.56 2.18 22.56
N THR A 242 -13.27 1.45 23.41
CA THR A 242 -13.22 -0.02 23.47
C THR A 242 -14.26 -0.66 22.56
N ILE A 243 -14.18 -1.96 22.32
CA ILE A 243 -15.22 -2.67 21.56
C ILE A 243 -16.61 -2.60 22.21
N GLU A 244 -16.70 -2.54 23.54
CA GLU A 244 -17.99 -2.38 24.23
C GLU A 244 -18.54 -0.96 24.06
N ASP A 245 -17.69 0.07 24.14
CA ASP A 245 -18.07 1.45 23.79
C ASP A 245 -18.57 1.51 22.33
N ALA A 246 -17.89 0.83 21.40
CA ALA A 246 -18.26 0.82 19.99
C ALA A 246 -19.58 0.09 19.73
N LYS A 247 -19.89 -1.00 20.44
CA LYS A 247 -21.18 -1.70 20.38
C LYS A 247 -22.32 -0.83 20.86
N GLU A 248 -22.14 -0.13 21.98
CA GLU A 248 -23.15 0.80 22.51
C GLU A 248 -23.36 1.97 21.53
N LEU A 249 -22.28 2.55 20.99
CA LEU A 249 -22.35 3.58 19.97
C LEU A 249 -23.09 3.10 18.70
N ALA A 250 -22.78 1.90 18.21
CA ALA A 250 -23.43 1.33 17.03
C ALA A 250 -24.96 1.24 17.19
N VAL A 251 -25.45 0.82 18.35
CA VAL A 251 -26.89 0.78 18.67
C VAL A 251 -27.49 2.19 18.70
N MET A 252 -26.78 3.19 19.24
CA MET A 252 -27.25 4.57 19.22
C MET A 252 -27.38 5.11 17.78
N LEU A 253 -26.39 4.83 16.94
CA LEU A 253 -26.34 5.29 15.56
C LEU A 253 -27.39 4.61 14.67
N GLU A 254 -27.64 3.32 14.86
CA GLU A 254 -28.76 2.62 14.21
C GLU A 254 -30.11 3.29 14.57
N LYS A 255 -30.34 3.55 15.87
CA LYS A 255 -31.56 4.24 16.34
C LYS A 255 -31.69 5.67 15.81
N ALA A 256 -30.56 6.35 15.57
CA ALA A 256 -30.53 7.68 14.94
C ALA A 256 -30.85 7.64 13.43
N GLY A 257 -31.00 6.44 12.84
CA GLY A 257 -31.40 6.27 11.45
C GLY A 257 -30.23 6.12 10.49
N LEU A 258 -29.04 5.71 10.94
CA LEU A 258 -28.00 5.26 10.02
C LEU A 258 -28.41 3.95 9.34
N ASN A 259 -27.92 3.73 8.13
CA ASN A 259 -28.29 2.61 7.27
C ASN A 259 -27.19 1.56 7.12
N ALA A 260 -25.96 1.86 7.56
CA ALA A 260 -24.84 0.93 7.66
C ALA A 260 -23.74 1.50 8.56
N LEU A 261 -22.79 0.65 8.97
CA LEU A 261 -21.58 1.06 9.69
C LEU A 261 -20.31 0.49 9.01
N ASP A 262 -19.32 1.34 8.77
CA ASP A 262 -17.97 0.93 8.34
C ASP A 262 -17.03 0.87 9.55
N ILE A 263 -16.50 -0.32 9.84
CA ILE A 263 -15.78 -0.57 11.10
C ILE A 263 -14.27 -0.56 10.86
N SER A 264 -13.63 0.46 11.44
CA SER A 264 -12.17 0.61 11.44
C SER A 264 -11.60 0.54 12.86
N ALA A 265 -10.34 0.94 13.04
CA ALA A 265 -9.70 1.07 14.35
C ALA A 265 -8.62 2.15 14.31
N PHE A 266 -8.27 2.69 15.48
CA PHE A 266 -7.12 3.58 15.64
C PHE A 266 -5.98 2.88 16.39
N PRO A 267 -4.70 3.03 15.99
CA PRO A 267 -4.25 3.71 14.78
C PRO A 267 -4.73 3.00 13.49
N ALA A 268 -5.02 3.80 12.45
CA ALA A 268 -5.48 3.31 11.15
C ALA A 268 -4.43 2.43 10.45
N ASN A 269 -3.15 2.74 10.68
CA ASN A 269 -2.02 1.94 10.26
C ASN A 269 -1.42 1.22 11.48
N ASN A 270 -1.76 -0.05 11.67
CA ASN A 270 -1.00 -0.89 12.58
C ASN A 270 0.15 -1.52 11.78
N PRO A 271 1.42 -1.37 12.19
CA PRO A 271 2.53 -2.11 11.56
C PRO A 271 2.36 -3.64 11.64
N ARG A 272 1.45 -4.13 12.48
CA ARG A 272 0.94 -5.51 12.50
C ARG A 272 -0.37 -5.70 11.73
N MET A 273 -0.66 -4.95 10.66
CA MET A 273 -1.82 -5.27 9.81
C MET A 273 -1.57 -6.60 9.09
N GLU A 274 -1.83 -7.66 9.83
CA GLU A 274 -2.10 -9.00 9.39
C GLU A 274 -3.38 -8.98 8.53
N TRP A 275 -3.55 -10.02 7.75
CA TRP A 275 -4.73 -10.17 6.93
C TRP A 275 -5.96 -10.30 7.82
N GLY A 276 -7.02 -9.56 7.49
CA GLY A 276 -8.25 -9.56 8.28
C GLY A 276 -8.14 -8.94 9.68
N SER A 277 -7.18 -8.05 9.94
CA SER A 277 -6.84 -7.56 11.30
C SER A 277 -7.94 -6.80 12.05
N ARG A 278 -9.10 -6.53 11.42
CA ARG A 278 -10.25 -5.85 12.05
C ARG A 278 -11.57 -6.60 11.83
N VAL A 279 -11.53 -7.79 11.25
CA VAL A 279 -12.72 -8.63 11.02
C VAL A 279 -13.41 -8.94 12.34
N HIS A 280 -12.65 -9.20 13.41
CA HIS A 280 -13.20 -9.48 14.73
C HIS A 280 -14.00 -8.30 15.31
N LEU A 281 -13.58 -7.06 15.05
CA LEU A 281 -14.31 -5.87 15.49
C LEU A 281 -15.67 -5.77 14.78
N ALA A 282 -15.69 -5.95 13.46
CA ALA A 282 -16.94 -5.95 12.69
C ALA A 282 -17.88 -7.08 13.12
N ALA A 283 -17.34 -8.27 13.41
CA ALA A 283 -18.12 -9.40 13.89
C ALA A 283 -18.81 -9.14 15.24
N GLU A 284 -18.14 -8.46 16.17
CA GLU A 284 -18.76 -8.07 17.44
C GLU A 284 -19.86 -7.01 17.26
N ILE A 285 -19.66 -6.03 16.37
CA ILE A 285 -20.69 -5.02 16.06
C ILE A 285 -21.92 -5.65 15.41
N LYS A 286 -21.75 -6.61 14.48
CA LYS A 286 -22.88 -7.33 13.86
C LYS A 286 -23.79 -8.05 14.85
N LYS A 287 -23.31 -8.39 16.05
CA LYS A 287 -24.14 -9.05 17.08
C LYS A 287 -25.17 -8.11 17.70
N VAL A 288 -24.99 -6.80 17.57
CA VAL A 288 -25.80 -5.80 18.31
C VAL A 288 -26.60 -4.86 17.41
N VAL A 289 -26.42 -4.90 16.08
CA VAL A 289 -27.18 -4.09 15.10
C VAL A 289 -27.83 -4.95 14.02
N ASN A 290 -28.90 -4.45 13.41
CA ASN A 290 -29.59 -5.08 12.27
C ASN A 290 -29.22 -4.44 10.93
N ILE A 291 -28.70 -3.21 10.95
CA ILE A 291 -28.15 -2.56 9.76
C ILE A 291 -26.85 -3.24 9.28
N PRO A 292 -26.56 -3.24 7.97
CA PRO A 292 -25.35 -3.81 7.40
C PRO A 292 -24.05 -3.28 8.02
N VAL A 293 -23.09 -4.18 8.21
CA VAL A 293 -21.74 -3.85 8.68
C VAL A 293 -20.70 -4.11 7.59
N ILE A 294 -19.87 -3.10 7.31
CA ILE A 294 -18.72 -3.17 6.42
C ILE A 294 -17.45 -3.39 7.25
N THR A 295 -16.59 -4.31 6.82
CA THR A 295 -15.28 -4.54 7.47
C THR A 295 -14.11 -4.21 6.55
N VAL A 296 -13.05 -3.67 7.13
CA VAL A 296 -11.72 -3.45 6.52
C VAL A 296 -10.66 -4.26 7.27
N GLY A 297 -9.39 -4.23 6.82
CA GLY A 297 -8.29 -4.79 7.63
C GLY A 297 -7.27 -5.59 6.87
N GLY A 298 -6.93 -5.20 5.63
CA GLY A 298 -6.06 -6.01 4.78
C GLY A 298 -6.83 -7.24 4.30
N LEU A 299 -7.81 -7.00 3.44
CA LEU A 299 -8.65 -8.03 2.84
C LEU A 299 -8.30 -8.15 1.36
N ASP A 300 -8.32 -9.37 0.85
CA ASP A 300 -8.42 -9.69 -0.57
C ASP A 300 -9.71 -10.48 -0.82
N ALA A 301 -9.90 -10.95 -2.05
CA ALA A 301 -11.12 -11.68 -2.40
C ALA A 301 -11.27 -13.01 -1.66
N GLU A 302 -10.18 -13.72 -1.38
CA GLU A 302 -10.25 -15.03 -0.71
C GLU A 302 -10.70 -14.84 0.75
N ILE A 303 -10.04 -13.95 1.47
CA ILE A 303 -10.40 -13.65 2.86
C ILE A 303 -11.77 -12.99 2.92
N GLY A 304 -12.09 -12.11 1.95
CA GLY A 304 -13.40 -11.48 1.86
C GLY A 304 -14.54 -12.50 1.71
N GLU A 305 -14.36 -13.52 0.88
CA GLU A 305 -15.31 -14.62 0.72
C GLU A 305 -15.50 -15.40 2.02
N GLU A 306 -14.42 -15.72 2.74
CA GLU A 306 -14.48 -16.41 4.04
C GLU A 306 -15.27 -15.58 5.08
N VAL A 307 -14.93 -14.30 5.22
CA VAL A 307 -15.60 -13.35 6.12
C VAL A 307 -17.11 -13.31 5.89
N LEU A 308 -17.54 -13.29 4.62
CA LEU A 308 -18.95 -13.24 4.25
C LEU A 308 -19.66 -14.58 4.52
N ARG A 309 -19.02 -15.72 4.22
CA ARG A 309 -19.56 -17.06 4.51
C ARG A 309 -19.77 -17.28 6.01
N GLU A 310 -18.84 -16.80 6.82
CA GLU A 310 -18.91 -16.86 8.28
C GLU A 310 -19.83 -15.78 8.87
N LYS A 311 -20.43 -14.92 8.03
CA LYS A 311 -21.34 -13.84 8.42
C LYS A 311 -20.72 -12.83 9.40
N LYS A 312 -19.38 -12.69 9.38
CA LYS A 312 -18.63 -11.74 10.21
C LYS A 312 -18.78 -10.29 9.75
N ALA A 313 -19.20 -10.07 8.51
CA ALA A 313 -19.59 -8.78 7.94
C ALA A 313 -20.72 -8.97 6.89
N ASP A 314 -21.33 -7.88 6.41
CA ASP A 314 -22.27 -7.88 5.27
C ASP A 314 -21.61 -7.46 3.97
N PHE A 315 -20.51 -6.71 4.09
CA PHE A 315 -19.71 -6.19 2.99
C PHE A 315 -18.24 -6.20 3.39
N VAL A 316 -17.36 -6.37 2.42
CA VAL A 316 -15.90 -6.38 2.63
C VAL A 316 -15.26 -5.25 1.84
N ALA A 317 -14.55 -4.39 2.55
CA ALA A 317 -13.89 -3.23 1.97
C ALA A 317 -12.43 -3.55 1.61
N ILE A 318 -12.19 -3.65 0.31
CA ILE A 318 -10.88 -3.90 -0.30
C ILE A 318 -10.31 -2.56 -0.77
N GLY A 319 -9.20 -2.12 -0.18
CA GLY A 319 -8.50 -0.90 -0.58
C GLY A 319 -7.40 -1.19 -1.58
N ARG A 320 -6.19 -1.41 -1.07
CA ARG A 320 -4.96 -1.53 -1.87
C ARG A 320 -4.98 -2.64 -2.93
N GLY A 321 -5.82 -3.67 -2.76
CA GLY A 321 -6.08 -4.66 -3.81
C GLY A 321 -6.63 -4.01 -5.09
N LEU A 322 -7.61 -3.12 -4.96
CA LEU A 322 -8.20 -2.37 -6.08
C LEU A 322 -7.30 -1.23 -6.60
N PHE A 323 -6.27 -0.85 -5.84
CA PHE A 323 -5.24 0.07 -6.32
C PHE A 323 -4.27 -0.67 -7.25
N ALA A 324 -3.86 -1.86 -6.83
CA ALA A 324 -3.00 -2.75 -7.60
C ALA A 324 -3.69 -3.29 -8.86
N ASP A 325 -4.99 -3.59 -8.76
CA ASP A 325 -5.74 -4.19 -9.85
C ASP A 325 -7.22 -3.72 -9.85
N PRO A 326 -7.59 -2.75 -10.69
CA PRO A 326 -8.97 -2.29 -10.77
C PRO A 326 -9.95 -3.36 -11.26
N GLU A 327 -9.48 -4.35 -12.03
CA GLU A 327 -10.28 -5.45 -12.60
C GLU A 327 -10.38 -6.67 -11.66
N LEU A 328 -9.90 -6.56 -10.42
CA LEU A 328 -9.90 -7.64 -9.45
C LEU A 328 -11.28 -8.32 -9.31
N PRO A 329 -12.41 -7.59 -9.13
CA PRO A 329 -13.72 -8.23 -9.00
C PRO A 329 -14.11 -9.06 -10.22
N ASN A 330 -13.97 -8.53 -11.44
CA ASN A 330 -14.26 -9.27 -12.68
C ASN A 330 -13.36 -10.50 -12.82
N LYS A 331 -12.06 -10.37 -12.57
CA LYS A 331 -11.10 -11.49 -12.64
C LYS A 331 -11.47 -12.62 -11.68
N VAL A 332 -11.86 -12.29 -10.45
CA VAL A 332 -12.34 -13.27 -9.47
C VAL A 332 -13.63 -13.93 -9.95
N LYS A 333 -14.60 -13.14 -10.44
CA LYS A 333 -15.89 -13.64 -10.94
C LYS A 333 -15.73 -14.60 -12.12
N GLU A 334 -14.77 -14.34 -12.99
CA GLU A 334 -14.47 -15.11 -14.19
C GLU A 334 -13.50 -16.28 -13.95
N GLY A 335 -13.00 -16.45 -12.73
CA GLY A 335 -12.01 -17.47 -12.39
C GLY A 335 -10.60 -17.22 -12.94
N ARG A 336 -10.31 -16.01 -13.42
CA ARG A 336 -9.00 -15.60 -13.96
C ARG A 336 -8.05 -15.18 -12.83
N LEU A 337 -7.83 -16.07 -11.86
CA LEU A 337 -7.08 -15.74 -10.65
C LEU A 337 -5.61 -15.40 -10.93
N GLU A 338 -4.98 -16.05 -11.90
CA GLU A 338 -3.59 -15.77 -12.31
C GLU A 338 -3.41 -14.39 -12.96
N ASP A 339 -4.49 -13.77 -13.44
CA ASP A 339 -4.48 -12.41 -14.00
C ASP A 339 -4.50 -11.32 -12.90
N ILE A 340 -4.78 -11.69 -11.65
CA ILE A 340 -4.89 -10.73 -10.55
C ILE A 340 -3.50 -10.23 -10.18
N ARG A 341 -3.27 -8.91 -10.30
CA ARG A 341 -2.03 -8.27 -9.90
C ARG A 341 -2.01 -8.10 -8.36
N PRO A 342 -1.20 -8.86 -7.61
CA PRO A 342 -1.36 -8.96 -6.16
C PRO A 342 -0.77 -7.75 -5.44
N CYS A 343 -1.55 -7.07 -4.59
CA CYS A 343 -1.02 -5.99 -3.75
C CYS A 343 0.09 -6.49 -2.82
N LEU A 344 1.26 -5.84 -2.84
CA LEU A 344 2.42 -6.19 -2.01
C LEU A 344 2.31 -5.70 -0.55
N ASN A 345 1.33 -4.86 -0.21
CA ASN A 345 1.25 -4.21 1.11
C ASN A 345 2.52 -3.38 1.44
N CYS A 346 3.24 -2.91 0.41
CA CYS A 346 4.47 -2.11 0.53
C CYS A 346 4.24 -0.66 0.97
N ASN A 347 2.98 -0.24 1.06
CA ASN A 347 2.56 1.11 1.43
C ASN A 347 3.08 2.26 0.56
N THR A 348 3.71 2.04 -0.59
CA THR A 348 4.08 3.11 -1.54
C THR A 348 2.91 4.06 -1.85
N CYS A 349 1.67 3.55 -1.84
CA CYS A 349 0.44 4.33 -2.00
C CYS A 349 0.11 5.29 -0.85
N ASN A 350 0.80 5.20 0.28
CA ASN A 350 0.60 6.03 1.48
C ASN A 350 1.84 6.87 1.83
N VAL A 351 2.83 6.88 0.95
CA VAL A 351 4.19 7.32 1.26
C VAL A 351 4.52 8.56 0.46
N LYS A 352 4.84 9.64 1.17
CA LYS A 352 5.30 10.94 0.65
C LYS A 352 6.72 10.88 0.04
N LEU A 353 7.20 9.73 -0.47
CA LEU A 353 8.52 9.67 -1.11
C LEU A 353 8.54 10.44 -2.45
N PHE A 354 7.37 10.66 -3.04
CA PHE A 354 7.20 11.42 -4.27
C PHE A 354 6.01 12.35 -4.06
N ASP A 355 6.01 13.52 -4.72
CA ASP A 355 4.93 14.53 -4.63
C ASP A 355 3.53 13.98 -5.01
N TRP A 356 3.46 12.72 -5.47
CA TRP A 356 2.29 12.03 -6.01
C TRP A 356 2.10 10.63 -5.40
N TRP A 357 0.88 10.28 -5.03
CA TRP A 357 0.55 8.92 -4.61
C TRP A 357 0.63 7.95 -5.79
N ASN A 358 1.34 6.84 -5.60
CA ASN A 358 1.59 5.83 -6.62
C ASN A 358 1.39 4.41 -6.09
N CYS A 359 1.09 3.48 -6.99
CA CYS A 359 1.19 2.05 -6.70
C CYS A 359 2.56 1.53 -7.18
N ALA A 360 3.27 0.78 -6.33
CA ALA A 360 4.57 0.22 -6.70
C ALA A 360 4.51 -0.75 -7.89
N ILE A 361 3.34 -1.33 -8.16
CA ILE A 361 3.20 -2.41 -9.14
C ILE A 361 2.15 -2.13 -10.20
N ASN A 362 1.27 -1.14 -10.00
CA ASN A 362 0.31 -0.72 -11.01
C ASN A 362 0.76 0.62 -11.62
N PRO A 363 1.39 0.60 -12.81
CA PRO A 363 1.89 1.81 -13.45
C PRO A 363 0.75 2.73 -13.93
N SER A 364 -0.48 2.23 -14.03
CA SER A 364 -1.65 3.01 -14.47
C SER A 364 -2.35 3.74 -13.32
N TYR A 365 -1.91 3.57 -12.07
CA TYR A 365 -2.55 4.19 -10.90
C TYR A 365 -2.55 5.72 -11.02
N GLY A 366 -3.73 6.33 -11.11
CA GLY A 366 -3.91 7.78 -11.31
C GLY A 366 -3.73 8.27 -12.75
N LYS A 367 -3.42 7.35 -13.66
CA LYS A 367 -3.14 7.60 -15.07
C LYS A 367 -3.99 6.69 -15.97
N GLU A 368 -5.17 6.30 -15.52
CA GLU A 368 -6.00 5.26 -16.13
C GLU A 368 -6.27 5.53 -17.62
N ARG A 369 -6.60 6.78 -17.96
CA ARG A 369 -6.80 7.20 -19.36
C ARG A 369 -5.50 7.27 -20.16
N GLU A 370 -4.44 7.87 -19.60
CA GLU A 370 -3.14 8.02 -20.26
C GLU A 370 -2.49 6.65 -20.55
N TYR A 371 -2.60 5.71 -19.60
CA TYR A 371 -1.96 4.39 -19.66
C TYR A 371 -2.83 3.32 -20.31
N THR A 372 -3.96 3.70 -20.90
CA THR A 372 -4.77 2.82 -21.75
C THR A 372 -3.90 2.30 -22.89
N ILE A 373 -3.83 0.97 -23.03
CA ILE A 373 -2.98 0.31 -24.02
C ILE A 373 -3.69 0.32 -25.36
N LYS A 374 -3.08 0.98 -26.35
CA LYS A 374 -3.58 1.13 -27.71
C LYS A 374 -2.75 0.28 -28.68
N PRO A 375 -3.36 -0.35 -29.70
CA PRO A 375 -2.62 -1.02 -30.76
C PRO A 375 -1.53 -0.12 -31.35
N ALA A 376 -0.36 -0.68 -31.64
CA ALA A 376 0.71 0.05 -32.30
C ALA A 376 0.33 0.37 -33.74
N GLU A 377 0.67 1.57 -34.22
CA GLU A 377 0.44 1.96 -35.62
C GLU A 377 1.18 1.04 -36.60
N LYS A 378 2.38 0.59 -36.20
CA LYS A 378 3.18 -0.38 -36.94
C LYS A 378 3.77 -1.41 -35.99
N SER A 379 3.50 -2.68 -36.24
CA SER A 379 4.16 -3.79 -35.54
C SER A 379 5.67 -3.76 -35.82
N LYS A 380 6.45 -3.91 -34.75
CA LYS A 380 7.93 -3.97 -34.74
C LYS A 380 8.40 -5.31 -34.16
N LYS A 381 9.62 -5.72 -34.51
CA LYS A 381 10.36 -6.80 -33.83
C LYS A 381 11.08 -6.22 -32.61
N VAL A 382 10.63 -6.59 -31.42
CA VAL A 382 11.13 -6.06 -30.16
C VAL A 382 11.92 -7.14 -29.44
N LEU A 383 13.19 -6.87 -29.17
CA LEU A 383 14.05 -7.71 -28.34
C LEU A 383 14.11 -7.12 -26.93
N VAL A 384 13.64 -7.87 -25.94
CA VAL A 384 13.78 -7.51 -24.52
C VAL A 384 14.89 -8.34 -23.89
N ILE A 385 15.85 -7.69 -23.23
CA ILE A 385 17.03 -8.35 -22.64
C ILE A 385 16.94 -8.22 -21.12
N GLY A 386 16.60 -9.31 -20.44
CA GLY A 386 16.39 -9.39 -19.00
C GLY A 386 14.94 -9.71 -18.65
N GLY A 387 14.73 -10.76 -17.87
CA GLY A 387 13.44 -11.28 -17.40
C GLY A 387 13.02 -10.76 -16.02
N GLY A 388 13.59 -9.67 -15.53
CA GLY A 388 13.16 -8.98 -14.31
C GLY A 388 11.85 -8.21 -14.47
N PRO A 389 11.37 -7.50 -13.42
CA PRO A 389 10.10 -6.76 -13.46
C PRO A 389 10.01 -5.76 -14.61
N ALA A 390 11.08 -4.99 -14.86
CA ALA A 390 11.11 -4.03 -15.96
C ALA A 390 10.92 -4.71 -17.33
N GLY A 391 11.66 -5.79 -17.57
CA GLY A 391 11.61 -6.53 -18.83
C GLY A 391 10.28 -7.25 -19.05
N MET A 392 9.74 -7.90 -18.01
CA MET A 392 8.43 -8.57 -18.12
C MET A 392 7.28 -7.58 -18.36
N GLU A 393 7.26 -6.44 -17.67
CA GLU A 393 6.22 -5.42 -17.89
C GLU A 393 6.34 -4.83 -19.31
N ALA A 394 7.57 -4.54 -19.77
CA ALA A 394 7.81 -4.03 -21.11
C ALA A 394 7.39 -5.05 -22.19
N ALA A 395 7.77 -6.31 -22.02
CA ALA A 395 7.47 -7.37 -22.97
C ALA A 395 5.97 -7.64 -23.09
N ALA A 396 5.28 -7.82 -21.96
CA ALA A 396 3.84 -8.03 -21.94
C ALA A 396 3.08 -6.84 -22.55
N THR A 397 3.46 -5.60 -22.18
CA THR A 397 2.82 -4.38 -22.71
C THR A 397 3.06 -4.22 -24.22
N ALA A 398 4.29 -4.44 -24.70
CA ALA A 398 4.59 -4.34 -26.13
C ALA A 398 3.85 -5.41 -26.94
N ALA A 399 3.73 -6.63 -26.41
CA ALA A 399 2.97 -7.70 -27.05
C ALA A 399 1.46 -7.39 -27.08
N GLN A 400 0.90 -6.81 -26.02
CA GLN A 400 -0.50 -6.34 -26.00
C GLN A 400 -0.78 -5.26 -27.06
N ARG A 401 0.21 -4.44 -27.42
CA ARG A 401 0.10 -3.46 -28.52
C ARG A 401 0.22 -4.10 -29.91
N GLY A 402 0.59 -5.37 -30.01
CA GLY A 402 0.69 -6.11 -31.27
C GLY A 402 2.11 -6.22 -31.84
N HIS A 403 3.16 -5.86 -31.08
CA HIS A 403 4.54 -6.09 -31.52
C HIS A 403 4.92 -7.57 -31.45
N LYS A 404 5.91 -7.98 -32.26
CA LYS A 404 6.53 -9.32 -32.18
C LYS A 404 7.65 -9.27 -31.15
N VAL A 405 7.41 -9.79 -29.96
CA VAL A 405 8.32 -9.66 -28.83
C VAL A 405 9.05 -10.97 -28.56
N THR A 406 10.39 -10.88 -28.44
CA THR A 406 11.22 -11.95 -27.90
C THR A 406 11.93 -11.45 -26.64
N LEU A 407 11.79 -12.16 -25.52
CA LEU A 407 12.43 -11.87 -24.25
C LEU A 407 13.53 -12.90 -24.00
N TYR A 408 14.76 -12.42 -23.76
CA TYR A 408 15.88 -13.24 -23.33
C TYR A 408 16.16 -13.06 -21.84
N GLU A 409 16.37 -14.18 -21.14
CA GLU A 409 16.83 -14.22 -19.76
C GLU A 409 18.01 -15.20 -19.68
N LYS A 410 19.07 -14.76 -19.01
CA LYS A 410 20.29 -15.57 -18.83
C LYS A 410 20.08 -16.68 -17.83
N GLU A 411 19.19 -16.49 -16.86
CA GLU A 411 18.82 -17.51 -15.88
C GLU A 411 17.74 -18.45 -16.43
N ASN A 412 17.51 -19.57 -15.74
CA ASN A 412 16.51 -20.59 -16.14
C ASN A 412 15.08 -20.25 -15.66
N CYS A 413 14.84 -19.03 -15.17
CA CYS A 413 13.54 -18.58 -14.72
C CYS A 413 13.39 -17.05 -14.90
N LEU A 414 12.14 -16.59 -15.03
CA LEU A 414 11.82 -15.17 -15.02
C LEU A 414 11.64 -14.64 -13.58
N GLY A 415 11.74 -13.33 -13.42
CA GLY A 415 11.48 -12.58 -12.19
C GLY A 415 12.67 -11.78 -11.69
N GLY A 416 13.88 -12.11 -12.13
CA GLY A 416 15.11 -11.39 -11.73
C GLY A 416 15.21 -11.25 -10.21
N LEU A 417 15.46 -10.03 -9.73
CA LEU A 417 15.63 -9.77 -8.29
C LEU A 417 14.37 -10.02 -7.45
N MET A 418 13.17 -9.99 -8.05
CA MET A 418 11.95 -10.25 -7.31
C MET A 418 11.90 -11.68 -6.75
N ILE A 419 12.42 -12.66 -7.49
CA ILE A 419 12.46 -14.07 -7.01
C ILE A 419 13.32 -14.16 -5.75
N MET A 420 14.44 -13.44 -5.74
CA MET A 420 15.37 -13.43 -4.62
C MET A 420 14.78 -12.70 -3.41
N SER A 421 14.22 -11.50 -3.64
CA SER A 421 13.53 -10.73 -2.61
C SER A 421 12.29 -11.44 -2.05
N SER A 422 11.72 -12.40 -2.79
CA SER A 422 10.59 -13.19 -2.32
C SER A 422 10.90 -14.10 -1.13
N ALA A 423 12.17 -14.37 -0.84
CA ALA A 423 12.57 -15.06 0.39
C ALA A 423 12.24 -14.25 1.66
N ILE A 424 12.14 -12.91 1.52
CA ILE A 424 11.82 -11.98 2.60
C ILE A 424 10.33 -11.60 2.56
N GLU A 425 9.77 -11.37 1.36
CA GLU A 425 8.37 -11.01 1.13
C GLU A 425 7.71 -11.92 0.09
N ASP A 426 6.98 -12.94 0.57
CA ASP A 426 6.35 -13.98 -0.26
C ASP A 426 5.49 -13.43 -1.40
N ARG A 427 4.90 -12.23 -1.26
CA ARG A 427 4.06 -11.61 -2.29
C ARG A 427 4.83 -11.19 -3.54
N LEU A 428 6.15 -10.99 -3.44
CA LEU A 428 6.98 -10.74 -4.61
C LEU A 428 7.04 -11.96 -5.53
N TYR A 429 6.95 -13.18 -4.97
CA TYR A 429 6.84 -14.39 -5.77
C TYR A 429 5.50 -14.42 -6.54
N ALA A 430 4.40 -14.14 -5.85
CA ALA A 430 3.07 -14.06 -6.46
C ALA A 430 3.02 -13.02 -7.59
N LEU A 431 3.65 -11.86 -7.40
CA LEU A 431 3.79 -10.85 -8.46
C LEU A 431 4.64 -11.35 -9.62
N ALA A 432 5.80 -11.97 -9.37
CA ALA A 432 6.65 -12.52 -10.42
C ALA A 432 5.89 -13.57 -11.25
N LYS A 433 5.08 -14.42 -10.61
CA LYS A 433 4.21 -15.39 -11.29
C LYS A 433 3.08 -14.75 -12.09
N ASN A 434 2.44 -13.72 -11.55
CA ASN A 434 1.47 -12.92 -12.31
C ASN A 434 2.11 -12.30 -13.56
N MET A 435 3.30 -11.69 -13.43
CA MET A 435 4.01 -11.07 -14.57
C MET A 435 4.46 -12.11 -15.60
N GLU A 436 5.00 -13.25 -15.16
CA GLU A 436 5.31 -14.40 -16.03
C GLU A 436 4.06 -14.89 -16.77
N HIS A 437 2.91 -14.98 -16.08
CA HIS A 437 1.64 -15.32 -16.69
C HIS A 437 1.23 -14.30 -17.75
N GLN A 438 1.35 -12.99 -17.49
CA GLN A 438 1.04 -11.94 -18.48
C GLN A 438 1.96 -12.04 -19.72
N VAL A 439 3.26 -12.28 -19.53
CA VAL A 439 4.21 -12.49 -20.64
C VAL A 439 3.77 -13.65 -21.54
N LYS A 440 3.41 -14.81 -20.94
CA LYS A 440 2.93 -15.98 -21.67
C LYS A 440 1.58 -15.74 -22.36
N LYS A 441 0.63 -15.16 -21.63
CA LYS A 441 -0.73 -14.87 -22.10
C LYS A 441 -0.75 -14.00 -23.35
N HIS A 442 0.20 -13.06 -23.46
CA HIS A 442 0.31 -12.17 -24.61
C HIS A 442 1.25 -12.68 -25.72
N GLY A 443 1.68 -13.94 -25.65
CA GLY A 443 2.41 -14.60 -26.73
C GLY A 443 3.85 -14.11 -26.91
N VAL A 444 4.47 -13.56 -25.85
CA VAL A 444 5.90 -13.23 -25.88
C VAL A 444 6.71 -14.51 -26.02
N GLN A 445 7.64 -14.54 -26.98
CA GLN A 445 8.58 -15.64 -27.10
C GLN A 445 9.67 -15.50 -26.04
N VAL A 446 9.77 -16.47 -25.11
CA VAL A 446 10.76 -16.44 -24.02
C VAL A 446 11.90 -17.41 -24.30
N VAL A 447 13.13 -16.92 -24.16
CA VAL A 447 14.37 -17.71 -24.26
C VAL A 447 15.11 -17.61 -22.92
N LEU A 448 15.13 -18.71 -22.18
CA LEU A 448 15.78 -18.82 -20.86
C LEU A 448 17.18 -19.44 -21.00
N GLY A 449 18.01 -19.30 -19.95
CA GLY A 449 19.34 -19.92 -19.89
C GLY A 449 20.33 -19.37 -20.90
N LYS A 450 20.06 -18.17 -21.48
CA LYS A 450 20.85 -17.63 -22.59
C LYS A 450 21.14 -16.14 -22.40
N GLU A 451 22.40 -15.85 -22.12
CA GLU A 451 22.91 -14.48 -22.10
C GLU A 451 22.99 -13.90 -23.54
N VAL A 452 22.57 -12.65 -23.70
CA VAL A 452 22.57 -11.98 -25.00
C VAL A 452 23.93 -11.36 -25.28
N THR A 453 24.45 -11.65 -26.47
CA THR A 453 25.70 -11.09 -26.99
C THR A 453 25.40 -10.20 -28.21
N PRO A 454 26.34 -9.33 -28.65
CA PRO A 454 26.15 -8.53 -29.86
C PRO A 454 25.81 -9.37 -31.11
N GLU A 455 26.39 -10.56 -31.23
CA GLU A 455 26.16 -11.47 -32.36
C GLU A 455 24.70 -11.96 -32.40
N ILE A 456 24.12 -12.28 -31.24
CA ILE A 456 22.68 -12.65 -31.14
C ILE A 456 21.80 -11.49 -31.62
N VAL A 457 22.16 -10.25 -31.32
CA VAL A 457 21.39 -9.07 -31.75
C VAL A 457 21.51 -8.85 -33.26
N GLU A 458 22.71 -9.03 -33.81
CA GLU A 458 23.00 -8.94 -35.25
C GLU A 458 22.24 -10.02 -36.05
N ASP A 459 22.08 -11.23 -35.49
CA ASP A 459 21.30 -12.32 -36.10
C ASP A 459 19.79 -12.06 -36.06
N LEU A 460 19.27 -11.60 -34.90
CA LEU A 460 17.84 -11.35 -34.71
C LEU A 460 17.32 -10.15 -35.51
N LYS A 461 18.20 -9.16 -35.80
CA LYS A 461 17.87 -7.89 -36.47
C LYS A 461 16.59 -7.24 -35.92
N PRO A 462 16.54 -6.95 -34.61
CA PRO A 462 15.36 -6.31 -34.01
C PRO A 462 15.24 -4.86 -34.49
N ASP A 463 14.00 -4.38 -34.58
CA ASP A 463 13.73 -2.96 -34.82
C ASP A 463 13.99 -2.15 -33.54
N VAL A 464 13.72 -2.76 -32.37
CA VAL A 464 13.86 -2.14 -31.05
C VAL A 464 14.54 -3.10 -30.09
N VAL A 465 15.54 -2.61 -29.35
CA VAL A 465 16.13 -3.30 -28.20
C VAL A 465 15.71 -2.60 -26.89
N ILE A 466 15.10 -3.35 -25.99
CA ILE A 466 14.80 -2.91 -24.62
C ILE A 466 15.78 -3.63 -23.68
N MET A 467 16.73 -2.88 -23.14
CA MET A 467 17.69 -3.34 -22.15
C MET A 467 17.08 -3.26 -20.75
N ALA A 468 16.95 -4.40 -20.08
CA ALA A 468 16.37 -4.58 -18.74
C ALA A 468 17.25 -5.51 -17.88
N THR A 469 18.57 -5.41 -18.04
CA THR A 469 19.61 -6.30 -17.47
C THR A 469 19.88 -6.10 -15.97
N GLY A 470 19.13 -5.19 -15.34
CA GLY A 470 19.20 -4.93 -13.90
C GLY A 470 20.55 -4.37 -13.43
N SER A 471 20.96 -4.79 -12.23
CA SER A 471 22.14 -4.30 -11.54
C SER A 471 23.01 -5.42 -10.95
N SER A 472 24.18 -5.06 -10.41
CA SER A 472 25.05 -5.93 -9.61
C SER A 472 25.42 -5.23 -8.32
N ALA A 473 25.63 -5.97 -7.23
CA ALA A 473 26.12 -5.40 -5.99
C ALA A 473 27.46 -4.66 -6.18
N ILE A 474 27.63 -3.58 -5.43
CA ILE A 474 28.92 -2.91 -5.25
C ILE A 474 29.77 -3.79 -4.35
N ILE A 475 30.98 -4.12 -4.82
CA ILE A 475 31.98 -4.84 -4.03
C ILE A 475 33.00 -3.79 -3.57
N PRO A 476 33.07 -3.46 -2.27
CA PRO A 476 34.02 -2.48 -1.75
C PRO A 476 35.45 -3.05 -1.74
N GLU A 477 36.42 -2.16 -1.81
CA GLU A 477 37.84 -2.50 -1.67
C GLU A 477 38.21 -2.69 -0.19
N ILE A 478 38.01 -3.91 0.33
CA ILE A 478 38.37 -4.29 1.70
C ILE A 478 39.38 -5.45 1.63
N PRO A 479 40.53 -5.38 2.32
CA PRO A 479 41.40 -6.54 2.48
C PRO A 479 40.64 -7.76 3.00
N GLY A 480 40.77 -8.91 2.33
CA GLY A 480 40.07 -10.15 2.70
C GLY A 480 38.62 -10.25 2.22
N ILE A 481 38.15 -9.34 1.36
CA ILE A 481 36.77 -9.31 0.83
C ILE A 481 36.35 -10.62 0.15
N GLU A 482 37.29 -11.38 -0.42
CA GLU A 482 37.05 -12.69 -1.03
C GLU A 482 36.51 -13.74 -0.05
N LYS A 483 36.71 -13.52 1.27
CA LYS A 483 36.19 -14.36 2.34
C LYS A 483 34.77 -13.97 2.76
N ALA A 484 34.33 -12.76 2.41
CA ALA A 484 32.96 -12.37 2.64
C ALA A 484 32.03 -13.11 1.70
N LYS A 485 30.87 -13.51 2.23
CA LYS A 485 29.80 -13.95 1.34
C LYS A 485 29.15 -12.70 0.80
N VAL A 486 29.24 -12.52 -0.51
CA VAL A 486 28.33 -11.61 -1.18
C VAL A 486 26.95 -12.28 -1.12
N LEU A 487 26.22 -12.06 -0.02
CA LEU A 487 24.78 -12.25 0.07
C LEU A 487 24.15 -10.89 -0.24
N ASN A 488 24.34 -10.43 -1.47
CA ASN A 488 23.47 -9.37 -1.94
C ASN A 488 22.05 -9.96 -2.05
N ALA A 489 21.01 -9.12 -2.03
CA ALA A 489 19.66 -9.54 -2.43
C ALA A 489 19.59 -10.15 -3.86
N LEU A 490 20.70 -10.21 -4.61
CA LEU A 490 20.89 -10.71 -5.98
C LEU A 490 21.73 -12.02 -6.09
N SER A 491 22.05 -12.75 -5.01
CA SER A 491 23.14 -13.78 -5.01
C SER A 491 22.82 -15.05 -4.24
N LEU A 492 21.58 -15.21 -3.77
CA LEU A 492 21.09 -16.49 -3.22
C LEU A 492 21.01 -17.63 -4.27
N ASP A 493 21.73 -17.57 -5.40
CA ASP A 493 21.56 -18.52 -6.52
C ASP A 493 22.85 -19.09 -7.12
N ARG A 494 24.05 -18.80 -6.59
CA ARG A 494 25.28 -19.20 -7.32
C ARG A 494 25.86 -20.57 -7.02
N GLU A 495 25.29 -21.37 -6.11
CA GLU A 495 25.79 -22.72 -5.82
C GLU A 495 24.69 -23.82 -5.75
N GLY A 496 23.61 -23.67 -6.53
CA GLY A 496 22.79 -24.82 -6.93
C GLY A 496 21.71 -25.31 -5.95
N SER A 497 21.15 -24.43 -5.12
CA SER A 497 20.05 -24.82 -4.23
C SER A 497 19.17 -23.65 -3.82
N LEU A 498 17.98 -23.48 -4.43
CA LEU A 498 16.88 -22.77 -3.74
C LEU A 498 15.47 -22.93 -4.34
N LEU A 499 15.27 -23.33 -5.59
CA LEU A 499 13.90 -23.50 -6.13
C LEU A 499 13.74 -24.77 -6.98
N GLY A 500 13.82 -25.92 -6.32
CA GLY A 500 13.25 -27.17 -6.85
C GLY A 500 11.72 -27.07 -6.86
N TYR A 501 11.15 -26.84 -8.04
CA TYR A 501 9.71 -26.90 -8.31
C TYR A 501 9.06 -28.20 -7.83
N SER A 502 8.00 -28.11 -7.01
CA SER A 502 6.83 -29.01 -7.04
C SER A 502 5.73 -28.56 -6.06
N ASP A 503 4.58 -28.13 -6.60
CA ASP A 503 3.20 -28.15 -6.04
C ASP A 503 2.82 -27.26 -4.81
N PRO A 504 1.75 -26.40 -4.88
CA PRO A 504 1.46 -25.34 -3.92
C PRO A 504 0.50 -25.74 -2.77
N LYS A 505 0.78 -26.83 -2.04
CA LYS A 505 -0.09 -27.27 -0.91
C LYS A 505 0.40 -26.93 0.50
N PHE A 506 1.50 -26.20 0.67
CA PHE A 506 2.07 -25.96 2.00
C PHE A 506 2.35 -24.47 2.25
N VAL A 507 1.31 -23.70 2.59
CA VAL A 507 1.41 -22.66 3.64
C VAL A 507 0.03 -22.50 4.29
N LYS A 508 -0.25 -23.32 5.31
CA LYS A 508 -1.18 -22.93 6.38
C LYS A 508 -0.34 -22.59 7.61
N SER A 509 -0.83 -21.64 8.38
CA SER A 509 -0.21 -20.98 9.52
C SER A 509 0.26 -21.94 10.64
N ASP A 510 1.12 -21.39 11.48
CA ASP A 510 1.37 -21.76 12.89
C ASP A 510 2.34 -22.90 13.24
N SER A 511 3.08 -23.49 12.29
CA SER A 511 4.16 -24.46 12.63
C SER A 511 5.45 -24.26 11.82
N LEU A 512 6.05 -23.05 11.86
CA LEU A 512 7.29 -22.78 11.12
C LEU A 512 8.58 -23.24 11.85
N MET A 513 8.52 -23.55 13.15
CA MET A 513 9.72 -23.89 13.92
C MET A 513 10.29 -25.27 13.61
N SER A 514 9.47 -26.25 13.20
CA SER A 514 9.95 -27.61 12.88
C SER A 514 10.51 -27.76 11.46
N ASP A 515 10.06 -26.96 10.50
CA ASP A 515 10.43 -27.12 9.08
C ASP A 515 11.61 -26.25 8.62
N THR A 516 12.09 -25.34 9.47
CA THR A 516 13.30 -24.56 9.17
C THR A 516 14.49 -25.48 8.87
N ARG A 517 14.62 -26.62 9.55
CA ARG A 517 15.70 -27.60 9.30
C ARG A 517 15.54 -28.34 7.97
N ALA A 518 14.31 -28.68 7.56
CA ALA A 518 14.05 -29.36 6.29
C ALA A 518 14.27 -28.41 5.10
N PHE A 519 13.85 -27.15 5.23
CA PHE A 519 14.11 -26.09 4.25
C PHE A 519 15.60 -25.78 4.11
N VAL A 520 16.31 -25.61 5.23
CA VAL A 520 17.76 -25.39 5.27
C VAL A 520 18.57 -26.55 4.70
N LYS A 521 18.16 -27.80 4.98
CA LYS A 521 18.83 -29.02 4.49
C LYS A 521 18.55 -29.31 3.01
N LYS A 522 17.38 -28.94 2.50
CA LYS A 522 16.99 -29.11 1.09
C LYS A 522 17.59 -28.04 0.16
N TYR A 523 17.86 -26.85 0.70
CA TYR A 523 18.23 -25.67 -0.10
C TYR A 523 19.57 -25.01 0.29
N GLY A 524 20.44 -25.73 1.00
CA GLY A 524 21.87 -25.38 1.12
C GLY A 524 22.20 -24.09 1.87
N ILE A 525 21.24 -23.48 2.59
CA ILE A 525 21.49 -22.25 3.36
C ILE A 525 22.42 -22.59 4.54
N PRO A 526 23.62 -22.00 4.65
CA PRO A 526 24.49 -22.22 5.80
C PRO A 526 23.77 -21.81 7.09
N LEU A 527 23.79 -22.66 8.10
CA LEU A 527 23.33 -22.35 9.45
C LEU A 527 24.26 -21.29 10.07
N VAL A 528 24.06 -20.02 9.72
CA VAL A 528 24.78 -18.90 10.32
C VAL A 528 24.25 -18.63 11.72
N ASN A 529 25.11 -18.58 12.73
CA ASN A 529 24.72 -18.19 14.09
C ASN A 529 25.01 -16.70 14.34
N LYS A 530 26.13 -16.18 13.83
CA LYS A 530 26.52 -14.77 13.85
C LYS A 530 26.73 -14.22 12.43
N ALA A 531 26.05 -13.15 12.06
CA ALA A 531 26.21 -12.46 10.79
C ALA A 531 26.56 -10.99 10.98
N VAL A 532 27.44 -10.46 10.14
CA VAL A 532 27.72 -9.04 10.03
C VAL A 532 27.27 -8.56 8.66
N ILE A 533 26.48 -7.49 8.61
CA ILE A 533 25.97 -6.87 7.40
C ILE A 533 26.69 -5.54 7.18
N LEU A 534 27.32 -5.38 6.02
CA LEU A 534 27.98 -4.15 5.61
C LEU A 534 27.00 -3.33 4.76
N GLY A 535 26.48 -2.24 5.33
CA GLY A 535 25.47 -1.37 4.73
C GLY A 535 24.14 -1.41 5.49
N GLY A 536 23.70 -0.25 5.95
CA GLY A 536 22.48 0.00 6.70
C GLY A 536 21.40 0.72 5.89
N GLU A 537 21.43 0.60 4.56
CA GLU A 537 20.31 0.94 3.71
C GLU A 537 19.19 -0.11 3.76
N LEU A 538 18.07 0.12 3.07
CA LEU A 538 16.88 -0.75 3.11
C LEU A 538 17.21 -2.24 2.99
N ALA A 539 17.99 -2.63 1.98
CA ALA A 539 18.35 -4.02 1.74
C ALA A 539 19.11 -4.65 2.93
N GLY A 540 20.06 -3.92 3.52
CA GLY A 540 20.81 -4.40 4.68
C GLY A 540 19.92 -4.57 5.91
N LEU A 541 18.99 -3.63 6.14
CA LEU A 541 18.06 -3.68 7.27
C LEU A 541 16.99 -4.78 7.10
N GLU A 542 16.54 -5.05 5.87
CA GLU A 542 15.62 -6.18 5.58
C GLU A 542 16.30 -7.54 5.78
N ILE A 543 17.57 -7.68 5.38
CA ILE A 543 18.36 -8.88 5.66
C ILE A 543 18.56 -9.05 7.17
N ALA A 544 18.83 -7.96 7.90
CA ALA A 544 18.96 -8.00 9.35
C ALA A 544 17.67 -8.51 10.02
N ASP A 545 16.51 -7.95 9.65
CA ASP A 545 15.20 -8.38 10.10
C ASP A 545 14.94 -9.87 9.80
N PHE A 546 15.22 -10.29 8.56
CA PHE A 546 15.04 -11.66 8.10
C PHE A 546 15.86 -12.66 8.94
N LEU A 547 17.11 -12.33 9.24
CA LEU A 547 18.02 -13.17 10.02
C LEU A 547 17.64 -13.18 11.50
N THR A 548 17.32 -12.04 12.09
CA THR A 548 16.95 -11.95 13.51
C THR A 548 15.65 -12.69 13.84
N LYS A 549 14.63 -12.62 12.96
CA LYS A 549 13.40 -13.42 13.10
C LYS A 549 13.64 -14.92 13.14
N ARG A 550 14.80 -15.37 12.67
CA ARG A 550 15.22 -16.78 12.66
C ARG A 550 16.22 -17.09 13.78
N GLY A 551 16.30 -16.22 14.79
CA GLY A 551 17.12 -16.40 15.99
C GLY A 551 18.61 -16.20 15.77
N ARG A 552 19.02 -15.43 14.75
CA ARG A 552 20.43 -15.18 14.45
C ARG A 552 20.93 -13.90 15.13
N THR A 553 22.19 -13.90 15.55
CA THR A 553 22.86 -12.69 16.03
C THR A 553 23.34 -11.88 14.84
N VAL A 554 22.90 -10.64 14.73
CA VAL A 554 23.19 -9.76 13.59
C VAL A 554 23.81 -8.46 14.07
N THR A 555 24.89 -8.05 13.42
CA THR A 555 25.50 -6.72 13.55
C THR A 555 25.42 -6.00 12.21
N VAL A 556 24.99 -4.73 12.19
CA VAL A 556 24.98 -3.89 10.99
C VAL A 556 26.08 -2.84 11.11
N LEU A 557 26.93 -2.74 10.09
CA LEU A 557 28.05 -1.81 10.03
C LEU A 557 27.87 -0.91 8.80
N ASP A 558 27.83 0.41 8.98
CA ASP A 558 27.61 1.38 7.92
C ASP A 558 28.67 2.50 7.96
N PRO A 559 29.36 2.80 6.84
CA PRO A 559 30.32 3.90 6.81
C PRO A 559 29.68 5.30 6.82
N GLY A 560 28.40 5.42 6.48
CA GLY A 560 27.62 6.65 6.52
C GLY A 560 27.34 7.12 7.95
N GLU A 561 27.04 8.41 8.12
CA GLU A 561 26.74 9.00 9.43
C GLU A 561 25.47 8.44 10.08
N LYS A 562 24.54 7.99 9.24
CA LYS A 562 23.27 7.40 9.64
C LYS A 562 22.96 6.24 8.70
N VAL A 563 22.39 5.18 9.25
CA VAL A 563 21.64 4.20 8.45
C VAL A 563 20.43 4.88 7.82
N MET A 564 19.79 4.24 6.83
CA MET A 564 18.57 4.78 6.23
C MET A 564 17.59 5.18 7.32
N ASP A 565 17.08 6.41 7.22
CA ASP A 565 16.16 6.93 8.21
C ASP A 565 14.92 6.04 8.27
N LEU A 566 14.81 5.26 9.34
CA LEU A 566 13.65 4.44 9.61
C LEU A 566 12.39 5.31 9.74
N GLU A 567 12.51 6.62 9.98
CA GLU A 567 11.41 7.58 10.04
C GLU A 567 10.92 8.02 8.65
N CYS A 568 11.66 7.71 7.58
CA CYS A 568 11.24 7.90 6.19
C CYS A 568 10.27 6.78 5.76
N PRO A 569 9.06 7.09 5.22
CA PRO A 569 8.11 6.06 4.77
C PRO A 569 8.72 5.34 3.54
N PRO A 570 8.71 3.99 3.42
CA PRO A 570 7.50 3.19 3.25
C PRO A 570 7.24 2.04 4.23
N MET A 571 8.06 1.85 5.26
CA MET A 571 8.06 0.57 5.99
C MET A 571 7.74 0.66 7.50
N PRO A 572 6.48 0.93 7.90
CA PRO A 572 6.05 0.85 9.31
C PRO A 572 6.33 -0.50 9.96
N ARG A 573 6.29 -1.60 9.18
CA ARG A 573 6.56 -2.98 9.61
C ARG A 573 7.98 -3.15 10.15
N LEU A 574 8.94 -2.58 9.43
CA LEU A 574 10.36 -2.63 9.78
C LEU A 574 10.64 -1.73 11.00
N ARG A 575 10.04 -0.53 11.07
CA ARG A 575 10.23 0.46 12.17
C ARG A 575 10.03 -0.09 13.57
N LYS A 576 8.84 -0.65 13.85
CA LYS A 576 8.47 -1.06 15.22
C LYS A 576 9.13 -2.38 15.59
N HIS A 577 9.29 -3.28 14.62
CA HIS A 577 9.92 -4.57 14.86
C HIS A 577 11.43 -4.45 15.06
N LEU A 578 12.12 -3.69 14.20
CA LEU A 578 13.53 -3.38 14.39
C LEU A 578 13.76 -2.63 15.71
N ARG A 579 12.90 -1.66 16.10
CA ARG A 579 13.04 -0.97 17.41
C ARG A 579 12.70 -1.84 18.62
N GLN A 580 11.82 -2.84 18.51
CA GLN A 580 11.34 -3.63 19.66
C GLN A 580 12.07 -4.98 19.84
N GLN A 581 12.52 -5.63 18.76
CA GLN A 581 13.18 -6.92 18.84
C GLN A 581 14.70 -6.83 18.71
N LEU A 582 15.19 -5.87 17.93
CA LEU A 582 16.60 -5.57 17.94
C LEU A 582 16.83 -4.45 18.95
N GLN A 583 17.64 -4.74 19.96
CA GLN A 583 18.22 -3.72 20.83
C GLN A 583 19.27 -2.91 20.03
N LEU A 584 18.88 -2.31 18.89
CA LEU A 584 19.79 -1.86 17.81
C LEU A 584 20.78 -0.77 18.18
N GLN A 585 20.59 -0.08 19.31
CA GLN A 585 21.62 0.88 19.71
C GLN A 585 22.98 0.19 19.91
N ASP A 586 22.98 -1.09 20.30
CA ASP A 586 24.22 -1.84 20.56
C ASP A 586 24.66 -2.75 19.39
N ALA A 587 23.86 -2.87 18.33
CA ALA A 587 24.11 -3.78 17.20
C ALA A 587 24.23 -3.07 15.83
N ILE A 588 23.96 -1.76 15.75
CA ILE A 588 24.24 -0.93 14.56
C ILE A 588 25.40 0.00 14.87
N PHE A 589 26.40 0.00 13.99
CA PHE A 589 27.53 0.92 14.06
C PHE A 589 27.55 1.76 12.79
N THR A 590 27.46 3.08 12.93
CA THR A 590 27.57 4.06 11.83
C THR A 590 28.92 4.76 11.88
N SER A 591 29.27 5.47 10.81
CA SER A 591 30.56 6.17 10.69
C SER A 591 31.76 5.26 10.92
N VAL A 592 31.67 3.99 10.51
CA VAL A 592 32.76 3.03 10.67
C VAL A 592 33.58 2.89 9.38
N LYS A 593 34.89 2.75 9.51
CA LYS A 593 35.77 2.35 8.42
C LYS A 593 35.99 0.84 8.48
N PHE A 594 35.81 0.15 7.37
CA PHE A 594 36.17 -1.27 7.25
C PHE A 594 37.68 -1.39 7.04
N ASP A 595 38.36 -2.16 7.91
CA ASP A 595 39.82 -2.32 7.84
C ASP A 595 40.22 -3.63 7.16
N GLU A 596 39.69 -4.77 7.61
CA GLU A 596 40.04 -6.10 7.08
C GLU A 596 38.96 -7.13 7.42
N ILE A 597 38.70 -8.05 6.49
CA ILE A 597 37.87 -9.24 6.69
C ILE A 597 38.77 -10.46 6.87
N THR A 598 38.49 -11.23 7.90
CA THR A 598 39.23 -12.45 8.27
C THR A 598 38.28 -13.64 8.38
N ASP A 599 38.84 -14.83 8.56
CA ASP A 599 38.08 -16.08 8.71
C ASP A 599 37.20 -16.08 10.00
N LYS A 600 37.44 -15.13 10.91
CA LYS A 600 36.74 -15.02 12.20
C LYS A 600 35.73 -13.87 12.24
N GLY A 601 35.72 -12.97 11.26
CA GLY A 601 34.92 -11.74 11.30
C GLY A 601 35.61 -10.55 10.65
N ILE A 602 35.18 -9.34 11.01
CA ILE A 602 35.65 -8.08 10.40
C ILE A 602 36.26 -7.13 11.45
N ALA A 603 37.40 -6.54 11.12
CA ALA A 603 38.00 -5.43 11.84
C ALA A 603 37.51 -4.09 11.28
N ILE A 604 37.16 -3.17 12.18
CA ILE A 604 36.71 -1.81 11.85
C ILE A 604 37.41 -0.76 12.69
N THR A 605 37.36 0.49 12.22
CA THR A 605 37.68 1.69 13.01
C THR A 605 36.41 2.50 13.22
N THR A 606 36.08 2.86 14.46
CA THR A 606 34.94 3.76 14.76
C THR A 606 35.25 5.21 14.43
N LYS A 607 34.24 6.08 14.50
CA LYS A 607 34.38 7.53 14.32
C LYS A 607 35.40 8.14 15.30
N GLU A 608 35.51 7.59 16.50
CA GLU A 608 36.42 8.01 17.56
C GLU A 608 37.86 7.49 17.36
N GLY A 609 38.11 6.71 16.30
CA GLY A 609 39.41 6.10 16.01
C GLY A 609 39.66 4.78 16.75
N GLU A 610 38.66 4.24 17.46
CA GLU A 610 38.79 2.97 18.17
C GLU A 610 38.79 1.80 17.18
N LYS A 611 39.76 0.88 17.31
CA LYS A 611 39.77 -0.38 16.57
C LYS A 611 38.86 -1.40 17.25
N ARG A 612 37.86 -1.90 16.54
CA ARG A 612 36.95 -2.95 17.02
C ARG A 612 36.97 -4.16 16.09
N PHE A 613 36.74 -5.34 16.66
CA PHE A 613 36.59 -6.58 15.91
C PHE A 613 35.20 -7.16 16.15
N HIS A 614 34.48 -7.44 15.06
CA HIS A 614 33.17 -8.08 15.11
C HIS A 614 33.28 -9.52 14.60
N GLU A 615 33.14 -10.46 15.52
CA GLU A 615 33.09 -11.88 15.19
C GLU A 615 31.86 -12.22 14.34
N ALA A 616 32.06 -12.97 13.26
CA ALA A 616 30.97 -13.41 12.40
C ALA A 616 31.31 -14.72 11.70
N ASP A 617 30.31 -15.59 11.56
CA ASP A 617 30.38 -16.77 10.71
C ASP A 617 30.19 -16.39 9.23
N THR A 618 29.59 -15.22 8.99
CA THR A 618 29.30 -14.72 7.64
C THR A 618 29.27 -13.20 7.63
N ILE A 619 30.04 -12.62 6.71
CA ILE A 619 29.96 -11.21 6.33
C ILE A 619 29.04 -11.11 5.10
N ILE A 620 28.12 -10.15 5.11
CA ILE A 620 27.11 -9.89 4.07
C ILE A 620 27.33 -8.49 3.48
N LEU A 621 27.39 -8.37 2.16
CA LEU A 621 27.54 -7.08 1.48
C LEU A 621 26.18 -6.50 1.04
N ALA A 622 25.84 -5.33 1.57
CA ALA A 622 24.64 -4.55 1.25
C ALA A 622 25.00 -3.07 0.98
N MET A 623 26.11 -2.84 0.28
CA MET A 623 26.73 -1.53 0.01
C MET A 623 26.19 -0.81 -1.24
N GLY A 624 24.97 -1.13 -1.69
CA GLY A 624 24.38 -0.60 -2.92
C GLY A 624 24.69 -1.42 -4.19
N VAL A 625 24.33 -0.87 -5.35
CA VAL A 625 24.37 -1.58 -6.65
C VAL A 625 24.85 -0.69 -7.81
N ASN A 626 25.50 -1.32 -8.80
CA ASN A 626 25.92 -0.75 -10.08
C ASN A 626 25.00 -1.19 -11.22
N SER A 627 24.69 -0.28 -12.14
CA SER A 627 23.93 -0.58 -13.36
C SER A 627 24.67 -1.50 -14.31
N LYS A 628 23.96 -2.48 -14.89
CA LYS A 628 24.52 -3.39 -15.92
C LYS A 628 24.17 -2.92 -17.33
N ASN A 629 24.87 -1.90 -17.85
CA ASN A 629 24.58 -1.33 -19.17
C ASN A 629 25.67 -1.52 -20.24
N GLU A 630 26.67 -2.36 -19.98
CA GLU A 630 27.81 -2.56 -20.90
C GLU A 630 27.40 -3.07 -22.28
N LEU A 631 26.41 -3.96 -22.35
CA LEU A 631 25.89 -4.45 -23.63
C LEU A 631 25.23 -3.31 -24.44
N ALA A 632 24.52 -2.40 -23.78
CA ALA A 632 23.89 -1.27 -24.46
C ALA A 632 24.93 -0.34 -25.11
N LYS A 633 26.08 -0.13 -24.46
CA LYS A 633 27.20 0.64 -25.04
C LYS A 633 27.75 -0.02 -26.31
N LYS A 634 27.88 -1.36 -26.32
CA LYS A 634 28.35 -2.13 -27.48
C LYS A 634 27.37 -2.13 -28.66
N LEU A 635 26.06 -2.01 -28.39
CA LEU A 635 25.01 -2.00 -29.40
C LEU A 635 24.68 -0.59 -29.94
N LYS A 636 25.23 0.46 -29.35
CA LYS A 636 24.97 1.85 -29.75
C LYS A 636 25.35 2.06 -31.22
N GLY A 637 24.38 2.50 -32.03
CA GLY A 637 24.55 2.70 -33.48
C GLY A 637 24.47 1.44 -34.34
N LYS A 638 24.28 0.25 -33.74
CA LYS A 638 24.12 -1.02 -34.45
C LYS A 638 22.65 -1.48 -34.58
N VAL A 639 21.75 -0.88 -33.81
CA VAL A 639 20.30 -1.16 -33.84
C VAL A 639 19.53 0.15 -34.05
N PRO A 640 18.33 0.11 -34.66
CA PRO A 640 17.57 1.34 -34.95
C PRO A 640 17.17 2.10 -33.68
N GLU A 641 16.68 1.39 -32.67
CA GLU A 641 16.23 1.97 -31.40
C GLU A 641 16.75 1.15 -30.21
N ILE A 642 17.26 1.82 -29.17
CA ILE A 642 17.69 1.19 -27.93
C ILE A 642 17.17 1.97 -26.71
N TYR A 643 16.54 1.26 -25.78
CA TYR A 643 16.01 1.81 -24.54
C TYR A 643 16.60 1.10 -23.34
N LEU A 644 17.00 1.83 -22.30
CA LEU A 644 17.40 1.26 -21.01
C LEU A 644 16.28 1.49 -20.00
N ILE A 645 15.87 0.44 -19.30
CA ILE A 645 14.79 0.48 -18.30
C ILE A 645 15.15 -0.26 -17.02
N GLY A 646 14.58 0.19 -15.90
CA GLY A 646 14.90 -0.34 -14.56
C GLY A 646 16.37 -0.10 -14.18
N ASP A 647 16.91 -0.97 -13.34
CA ASP A 647 18.18 -0.72 -12.66
C ASP A 647 19.40 -0.64 -13.60
N CYS A 648 19.29 -1.12 -14.84
CA CYS A 648 20.36 -0.96 -15.82
C CYS A 648 20.46 0.46 -16.38
N SER A 649 19.38 1.26 -16.30
CA SER A 649 19.41 2.68 -16.60
C SER A 649 19.91 3.46 -15.39
N THR A 650 19.20 3.31 -14.28
CA THR A 650 19.50 3.97 -13.01
C THR A 650 18.93 3.09 -11.92
N PRO A 651 19.75 2.60 -10.96
CA PRO A 651 19.27 1.69 -9.93
C PRO A 651 18.27 2.39 -9.02
N TYR A 652 17.09 1.80 -8.87
CA TYR A 652 16.00 2.31 -8.05
C TYR A 652 15.24 1.12 -7.42
N GLY A 653 13.95 1.29 -7.14
CA GLY A 653 13.09 0.23 -6.63
C GLY A 653 12.29 -0.47 -7.74
N ILE A 654 11.51 -1.46 -7.30
CA ILE A 654 10.58 -2.22 -8.16
C ILE A 654 9.58 -1.31 -8.89
N MET A 655 9.20 -0.19 -8.29
CA MET A 655 8.25 0.76 -8.88
C MET A 655 8.81 1.38 -10.15
N GLU A 656 10.01 1.93 -10.09
CA GLU A 656 10.67 2.57 -11.23
C GLU A 656 10.96 1.55 -12.33
N ALA A 657 11.30 0.31 -11.96
CA ALA A 657 11.46 -0.79 -12.91
C ALA A 657 10.19 -1.07 -13.70
N ILE A 658 9.05 -1.28 -13.01
CA ILE A 658 7.75 -1.55 -13.66
C ILE A 658 7.28 -0.33 -14.45
N GLN A 659 7.34 0.87 -13.88
CA GLN A 659 6.94 2.10 -14.57
C GLN A 659 7.80 2.37 -15.82
N GLY A 660 9.11 2.11 -15.75
CA GLY A 660 10.04 2.23 -16.87
C GLY A 660 9.65 1.30 -18.02
N GLY A 661 9.38 0.03 -17.72
CA GLY A 661 8.92 -0.95 -18.71
C GLY A 661 7.57 -0.57 -19.32
N ALA A 662 6.60 -0.21 -18.48
CA ALA A 662 5.27 0.21 -18.90
C ALA A 662 5.28 1.45 -19.81
N ARG A 663 6.13 2.43 -19.51
CA ARG A 663 6.27 3.68 -20.27
C ARG A 663 6.91 3.44 -21.64
N VAL A 664 8.07 2.77 -21.68
CA VAL A 664 8.78 2.51 -22.96
C VAL A 664 7.92 1.67 -23.89
N ALA A 665 7.30 0.60 -23.38
CA ALA A 665 6.49 -0.27 -24.19
C ALA A 665 5.23 0.41 -24.76
N ARG A 666 4.72 1.48 -24.13
CA ARG A 666 3.62 2.33 -24.65
C ARG A 666 4.07 3.37 -25.68
N ALA A 667 5.37 3.68 -25.73
CA ALA A 667 5.92 4.67 -26.65
C ALA A 667 6.36 4.09 -28.00
N ILE A 668 6.72 2.79 -28.05
CA ILE A 668 7.36 2.18 -29.23
C ILE A 668 6.43 1.78 -30.37
#